data_AF-G3IWF4-F1
#
_entry.id   AF-G3IWF4-F1
#
_cell.length_a   1.000
_cell.length_b   1.000
_cell.length_c   1.000
_cell.angle_alpha   90.00
_cell.angle_beta   90.00
_cell.angle_gamma   90.00
#
_symmetry.space_group_name_H-M   'P 1'
#
loop_
_entity.id
_entity.type
_entity.pdbx_description
1 polymer ?
#
loop_
_entity_poly.entity_id
_entity_poly.type
_entity_poly.pdbx_seq_one_letter_code
_entity_poly.pdbx_strand_id
1 'polypeptide(L)'
;MTIFTPVTAVNYLNKAFLLFFLIGFFGYASAKEHHFLVLNYHDIVGAEGAKPPFNSMDVSVDHLEEHLGWLKQNGYKIVSVQNILDAAAGKDTLPDKAALLTFDDGYLSFYTRVFPLLKKHHYPATVALVGTWMDGNVTADEPGKPLLNWEQVREMVQSGLVEVASHSYDLHKGVNANPQANSQAAAVTRLYDDPMLVYETDEQYRERINAALLKSAEFIFQHAGVRPRAMVWPYGEYNQIAVQASREAGMPMTMGLVDGFNTVADISALRRLIMVDNPDLSQFAELVTGMRTGRSLRVAHLDLDYLYDEDPEQTEHNLDAAIQRIKDMHINTVYLQAYADPDGDGNADALYFPNRHLPVKQDLFSRVAWQLKTVARVKVYAWMPIMAYQGKAPESWYVQEWRDGKAQNASHVYTRLSPFNPEARQYVAEIYEDLAKHCSFDGILFHDDGILSDYEDVSPVALAYTKEAWGLPDQFEQLHATSKMRMAWAQHKTELINQFTDELASRVRIYRPGIKTARNFYALPLLKPYSEEWYAQSFKSFLAHYDYVAIEAMPFMEEAENPKQWLTQLVKTAAKQPDGLKKTVFELQSINWKTGQKIPMPVFIGQLELLKKLGAGHIGYYPDNVFEDQPRLADLQQHFSLPIQP
;
A
#
# COMPACT_ATOMS: atom_id res chain seq x y z
N MET A 1 12.03 56.79 32.50
CA MET A 1 12.79 55.62 32.02
C MET A 1 12.67 54.54 33.08
N THR A 2 11.67 53.66 32.89
CA THR A 2 11.85 52.23 32.53
C THR A 2 12.19 51.40 33.77
N ILE A 3 11.19 51.04 34.59
CA ILE A 3 10.21 49.93 34.50
C ILE A 3 10.62 48.78 35.44
N PHE A 4 9.84 48.73 36.52
CA PHE A 4 9.49 47.65 37.43
C PHE A 4 9.82 46.20 37.04
N THR A 5 10.52 45.51 37.93
CA THR A 5 10.20 44.14 38.35
C THR A 5 9.10 44.20 39.42
N PRO A 6 8.18 43.21 39.45
CA PRO A 6 8.15 42.35 40.64
C PRO A 6 7.76 40.89 40.39
N VAL A 7 8.16 40.08 41.38
CA VAL A 7 7.76 38.71 41.70
C VAL A 7 6.26 38.61 42.00
N THR A 8 5.57 37.62 41.43
CA THR A 8 4.44 36.84 42.00
C THR A 8 4.15 35.65 41.07
N ALA A 9 4.40 34.39 41.46
CA ALA A 9 3.49 33.50 42.19
C ALA A 9 2.30 32.98 41.36
N VAL A 10 2.38 31.75 40.84
CA VAL A 10 1.24 30.79 40.81
C VAL A 10 1.78 29.36 40.91
N ASN A 11 1.90 28.88 42.15
CA ASN A 11 1.92 27.47 42.50
C ASN A 11 0.46 26.97 42.51
N TYR A 12 -0.09 26.50 41.40
CA TYR A 12 -1.33 25.69 41.37
C TYR A 12 -1.51 25.07 39.98
N LEU A 13 -1.04 23.84 39.76
CA LEU A 13 -1.60 22.89 38.77
C LEU A 13 -0.92 21.50 38.81
N ASN A 14 -0.63 20.96 40.00
CA ASN A 14 -0.12 19.59 40.17
C ASN A 14 -1.08 18.65 40.92
N LYS A 15 -2.40 18.92 40.84
CA LYS A 15 -3.45 18.05 41.43
C LYS A 15 -4.72 17.96 40.58
N ALA A 16 -4.58 17.82 39.26
CA ALA A 16 -5.73 17.64 38.35
C ALA A 16 -5.62 16.46 37.36
N PHE A 17 -4.55 15.66 37.41
CA PHE A 17 -4.40 14.50 36.51
C PHE A 17 -4.59 13.13 37.18
N LEU A 18 -5.09 13.11 38.41
CA LEU A 18 -5.31 11.89 39.19
C LEU A 18 -6.73 11.85 39.78
N LEU A 19 -7.74 12.20 38.98
CA LEU A 19 -9.15 11.99 39.36
C LEU A 19 -10.09 11.96 38.13
N PHE A 20 -9.86 11.05 37.19
CA PHE A 20 -10.89 10.63 36.22
C PHE A 20 -10.75 9.15 35.83
N PHE A 21 -10.33 8.31 36.78
CA PHE A 21 -10.27 6.85 36.62
C PHE A 21 -11.16 6.16 37.66
N LEU A 22 -12.44 6.54 37.74
CA LEU A 22 -13.46 5.80 38.51
C LEU A 22 -14.88 6.34 38.26
N ILE A 23 -15.37 6.29 37.01
CA ILE A 23 -16.81 6.31 36.72
C ILE A 23 -17.09 5.35 35.56
N GLY A 24 -17.88 4.31 35.84
CA GLY A 24 -18.68 3.61 34.83
C GLY A 24 -18.03 2.40 34.15
N PHE A 25 -17.95 1.27 34.87
CA PHE A 25 -17.97 -0.06 34.25
C PHE A 25 -19.40 -0.31 33.72
N PHE A 26 -19.81 0.46 32.70
CA PHE A 26 -20.91 0.03 31.83
C PHE A 26 -20.31 -1.02 30.90
N GLY A 27 -20.83 -2.24 30.99
CA GLY A 27 -20.57 -3.24 29.97
C GLY A 27 -20.96 -2.66 28.63
N TYR A 28 -19.97 -2.30 27.81
CA TYR A 28 -20.17 -2.21 26.38
C TYR A 28 -20.52 -3.63 25.95
N ALA A 29 -21.82 -3.91 25.83
CA ALA A 29 -22.25 -4.90 24.87
C ALA A 29 -21.59 -4.46 23.56
N SER A 30 -20.62 -5.24 23.08
CA SER A 30 -20.03 -5.03 21.76
C SER A 30 -21.19 -5.00 20.78
N ALA A 31 -21.56 -3.80 20.33
CA ALA A 31 -22.54 -3.66 19.26
C ALA A 31 -21.96 -4.46 18.09
N LYS A 32 -22.71 -5.46 17.64
CA LYS A 32 -22.31 -6.31 16.52
C LYS A 32 -22.01 -5.39 15.35
N GLU A 33 -20.75 -5.28 14.94
CA GLU A 33 -20.37 -4.41 13.84
C GLU A 33 -20.97 -4.98 12.56
N HIS A 34 -21.96 -4.30 11.99
CA HIS A 34 -22.65 -4.77 10.80
C HIS A 34 -21.79 -4.46 9.58
N HIS A 35 -21.20 -5.52 9.02
CA HIS A 35 -20.48 -5.44 7.76
C HIS A 35 -21.43 -5.36 6.57
N PHE A 36 -21.04 -4.62 5.53
CA PHE A 36 -21.76 -4.58 4.26
C PHE A 36 -20.83 -4.69 3.06
N LEU A 37 -21.37 -5.21 1.96
CA LEU A 37 -20.70 -5.29 0.67
C LEU A 37 -21.07 -4.11 -0.23
N VAL A 38 -20.16 -3.74 -1.11
CA VAL A 38 -20.47 -2.86 -2.23
C VAL A 38 -20.03 -3.58 -3.49
N LEU A 39 -20.97 -3.79 -4.42
CA LEU A 39 -20.73 -4.45 -5.70
C LEU A 39 -20.63 -3.38 -6.79
N ASN A 40 -19.62 -3.51 -7.64
CA ASN A 40 -19.37 -2.57 -8.73
C ASN A 40 -19.54 -3.27 -10.09
N TYR A 41 -20.41 -2.67 -10.90
CA TYR A 41 -20.66 -3.03 -12.29
C TYR A 41 -20.33 -1.81 -13.16
N HIS A 42 -20.04 -2.04 -14.44
CA HIS A 42 -19.91 -0.98 -15.44
C HIS A 42 -21.04 -1.12 -16.44
N ASP A 43 -20.75 -1.61 -17.66
CA ASP A 43 -21.76 -1.79 -18.70
C ASP A 43 -22.48 -3.14 -18.57
N ILE A 44 -23.79 -3.11 -18.79
CA ILE A 44 -24.62 -4.31 -18.80
C ILE A 44 -25.02 -4.64 -20.23
N VAL A 45 -24.50 -5.73 -20.78
CA VAL A 45 -24.67 -6.11 -22.20
C VAL A 45 -25.79 -7.11 -22.42
N GLY A 46 -26.38 -7.11 -23.62
CA GLY A 46 -27.28 -8.19 -24.05
C GLY A 46 -26.51 -9.41 -24.51
N ALA A 47 -27.21 -10.50 -24.85
CA ALA A 47 -26.59 -11.76 -25.29
C ALA A 47 -25.61 -11.62 -26.47
N GLU A 48 -25.78 -10.61 -27.33
CA GLU A 48 -24.86 -10.34 -28.43
C GLU A 48 -23.52 -9.77 -27.98
N GLY A 49 -23.52 -8.91 -26.94
CA GLY A 49 -22.32 -8.32 -26.35
C GLY A 49 -21.64 -9.23 -25.32
N ALA A 50 -22.31 -10.29 -24.87
CA ALA A 50 -21.78 -11.31 -23.96
C ALA A 50 -20.96 -12.40 -24.68
N LYS A 51 -20.51 -12.15 -25.92
CA LYS A 51 -19.74 -13.10 -26.74
C LYS A 51 -18.24 -12.80 -26.67
N PRO A 52 -17.37 -13.81 -26.48
CA PRO A 52 -15.93 -13.61 -26.51
C PRO A 52 -15.41 -13.08 -27.86
N PRO A 53 -14.40 -12.19 -27.87
CA PRO A 53 -13.82 -11.53 -26.70
C PRO A 53 -14.78 -10.46 -26.15
N PHE A 54 -15.16 -10.59 -24.87
CA PHE A 54 -15.94 -9.57 -24.18
C PHE A 54 -15.00 -8.44 -23.73
N ASN A 55 -15.52 -7.22 -23.61
CA ASN A 55 -14.83 -6.20 -22.84
C ASN A 55 -14.82 -6.66 -21.38
N SER A 56 -13.65 -6.64 -20.72
CA SER A 56 -13.45 -7.19 -19.37
C SER A 56 -14.33 -6.51 -18.31
N MET A 57 -14.86 -5.32 -18.58
CA MET A 57 -15.71 -4.59 -17.64
C MET A 57 -17.21 -4.89 -17.82
N ASP A 58 -17.56 -5.69 -18.84
CA ASP A 58 -18.95 -5.92 -19.21
C ASP A 58 -19.53 -7.15 -18.50
N VAL A 59 -20.79 -7.03 -18.08
CA VAL A 59 -21.56 -8.15 -17.51
C VAL A 59 -22.85 -8.29 -18.32
N SER A 60 -23.23 -9.53 -18.64
CA SER A 60 -24.49 -9.78 -19.33
C SER A 60 -25.69 -9.51 -18.42
N VAL A 61 -26.81 -9.11 -19.01
CA VAL A 61 -28.07 -8.93 -18.26
C VAL A 61 -28.51 -10.24 -17.59
N ASP A 62 -28.28 -11.39 -18.22
CA ASP A 62 -28.61 -12.70 -17.67
C ASP A 62 -27.79 -13.01 -16.42
N HIS A 63 -26.46 -12.81 -16.48
CA HIS A 63 -25.60 -13.01 -15.31
C HIS A 63 -25.91 -11.98 -14.20
N LEU A 64 -26.25 -10.73 -14.54
CA LEU A 64 -26.71 -9.76 -13.54
C LEU A 64 -27.98 -10.26 -12.82
N GLU A 65 -28.97 -10.79 -13.55
CA GLU A 65 -30.16 -11.39 -12.92
C GLU A 65 -29.80 -12.58 -12.02
N GLU A 66 -28.86 -13.44 -12.45
CA GLU A 66 -28.35 -14.55 -11.64
C GLU A 66 -27.65 -14.06 -10.36
N HIS A 67 -26.81 -13.03 -10.44
CA HIS A 67 -26.15 -12.40 -9.29
C HIS A 67 -27.17 -11.88 -8.27
N LEU A 68 -28.19 -11.14 -8.73
CA LEU A 68 -29.26 -10.63 -7.87
C LEU A 68 -30.08 -11.77 -7.25
N GLY A 69 -30.33 -12.83 -8.01
CA GLY A 69 -30.97 -14.06 -7.54
C GLY A 69 -30.16 -14.74 -6.44
N TRP A 70 -28.84 -14.87 -6.63
CA TRP A 70 -27.92 -15.46 -5.66
C TRP A 70 -27.88 -14.66 -4.37
N LEU A 71 -27.74 -13.33 -4.45
CA LEU A 71 -27.74 -12.45 -3.29
C LEU A 71 -29.01 -12.64 -2.46
N LYS A 72 -30.18 -12.64 -3.13
CA LYS A 72 -31.48 -12.85 -2.48
C LYS A 72 -31.56 -14.23 -1.81
N GLN A 73 -31.16 -15.30 -2.50
CA GLN A 73 -31.19 -16.67 -1.98
C GLN A 73 -30.24 -16.85 -0.79
N ASN A 74 -29.12 -16.13 -0.77
CA ASN A 74 -28.13 -16.17 0.31
C ASN A 74 -28.40 -15.15 1.43
N GLY A 75 -29.57 -14.50 1.41
CA GLY A 75 -30.05 -13.63 2.48
C GLY A 75 -29.50 -12.22 2.48
N TYR A 76 -28.81 -11.79 1.41
CA TYR A 76 -28.35 -10.41 1.28
C TYR A 76 -29.52 -9.44 1.12
N LYS A 77 -29.40 -8.26 1.73
CA LYS A 77 -30.38 -7.17 1.65
C LYS A 77 -29.77 -6.01 0.89
N ILE A 78 -30.39 -5.64 -0.23
CA ILE A 78 -29.92 -4.50 -1.01
C ILE A 78 -30.31 -3.21 -0.28
N VAL A 79 -29.31 -2.38 0.02
CA VAL A 79 -29.46 -1.12 0.77
C VAL A 79 -29.10 0.08 -0.10
N SER A 80 -29.66 1.23 0.23
CA SER A 80 -29.38 2.50 -0.45
C SER A 80 -28.21 3.24 0.21
N VAL A 81 -27.69 4.25 -0.50
CA VAL A 81 -26.76 5.24 0.08
C VAL A 81 -27.35 5.93 1.31
N GLN A 82 -28.65 6.24 1.29
CA GLN A 82 -29.33 6.82 2.43
C GLN A 82 -29.26 5.92 3.67
N ASN A 83 -29.47 4.61 3.51
CA ASN A 83 -29.38 3.67 4.64
C ASN A 83 -27.98 3.64 5.26
N ILE A 84 -26.93 3.70 4.42
CA ILE A 84 -25.54 3.74 4.88
C ILE A 84 -25.25 5.06 5.62
N LEU A 85 -25.69 6.20 5.06
CA LEU A 85 -25.51 7.51 5.69
C LEU A 85 -26.26 7.63 7.01
N ASP A 86 -27.49 7.11 7.10
CA ASP A 86 -28.26 7.12 8.35
C ASP A 86 -27.63 6.21 9.41
N ALA A 87 -27.14 5.04 9.01
CA ALA A 87 -26.44 4.14 9.92
C ALA A 87 -25.11 4.71 10.42
N ALA A 88 -24.32 5.33 9.54
CA ALA A 88 -23.08 6.03 9.93
C ALA A 88 -23.35 7.23 10.86
N ALA A 89 -24.51 7.89 10.71
CA ALA A 89 -24.96 8.97 11.59
C ALA A 89 -25.63 8.46 12.89
N GLY A 90 -25.70 7.15 13.12
CA GLY A 90 -26.33 6.54 14.30
C GLY A 90 -27.86 6.69 14.34
N LYS A 91 -28.50 7.02 13.21
CA LYS A 91 -29.96 7.19 13.11
C LYS A 91 -30.70 5.88 12.87
N ASP A 92 -30.02 4.88 12.29
CA ASP A 92 -30.54 3.55 12.02
C ASP A 92 -29.41 2.51 12.07
N THR A 93 -29.71 1.25 11.78
CA THR A 93 -28.73 0.16 11.65
C THR A 93 -28.87 -0.52 10.30
N LEU A 94 -27.76 -0.99 9.72
CA LEU A 94 -27.83 -1.81 8.51
C LEU A 94 -28.33 -3.22 8.85
N PRO A 95 -29.13 -3.85 7.97
CA PRO A 95 -29.48 -5.25 8.13
C PRO A 95 -28.24 -6.15 8.04
N ASP A 96 -28.30 -7.32 8.68
CA ASP A 96 -27.30 -8.37 8.44
C ASP A 96 -27.24 -8.71 6.94
N LYS A 97 -26.01 -8.91 6.42
CA LYS A 97 -25.73 -9.13 4.99
C LYS A 97 -26.24 -7.99 4.08
N ALA A 98 -26.05 -6.74 4.49
CA ALA A 98 -26.32 -5.60 3.62
C ALA A 98 -25.38 -5.60 2.39
N ALA A 99 -25.91 -5.20 1.24
CA ALA A 99 -25.14 -4.99 0.00
C ALA A 99 -25.63 -3.74 -0.74
N LEU A 100 -24.71 -2.91 -1.22
CA LEU A 100 -24.98 -1.77 -2.10
C LEU A 100 -24.63 -2.15 -3.54
N LEU A 101 -25.51 -1.82 -4.50
CA LEU A 101 -25.27 -2.00 -5.93
C LEU A 101 -24.80 -0.67 -6.53
N THR A 102 -23.64 -0.68 -7.18
CA THR A 102 -23.05 0.50 -7.84
C THR A 102 -22.77 0.21 -9.30
N PHE A 103 -23.05 1.19 -10.15
CA PHE A 103 -22.86 1.15 -11.60
C PHE A 103 -22.09 2.40 -12.00
N ASP A 104 -20.90 2.22 -12.56
CA ASP A 104 -20.02 3.33 -12.89
C ASP A 104 -20.31 3.88 -14.30
N ASP A 105 -19.63 4.95 -14.67
CA ASP A 105 -19.53 5.52 -16.03
C ASP A 105 -20.78 6.20 -16.62
N GLY A 106 -21.98 5.84 -16.17
CA GLY A 106 -23.22 6.43 -16.68
C GLY A 106 -23.65 5.92 -18.05
N TYR A 107 -23.39 4.64 -18.35
CA TYR A 107 -23.84 3.99 -19.58
C TYR A 107 -25.37 3.90 -19.69
N LEU A 108 -25.89 4.02 -20.91
CA LEU A 108 -27.31 3.91 -21.25
C LEU A 108 -27.92 2.55 -20.86
N SER A 109 -27.10 1.50 -20.77
CA SER A 109 -27.51 0.18 -20.31
C SER A 109 -28.05 0.21 -18.88
N PHE A 110 -27.57 1.12 -18.02
CA PHE A 110 -28.12 1.29 -16.68
C PHE A 110 -29.61 1.66 -16.74
N TYR A 111 -30.01 2.56 -17.64
CA TYR A 111 -31.42 2.92 -17.81
C TYR A 111 -32.24 1.84 -18.56
N THR A 112 -31.68 1.27 -19.63
CA THR A 112 -32.44 0.38 -20.53
C THR A 112 -32.52 -1.07 -20.04
N ARG A 113 -31.55 -1.53 -19.23
CA ARG A 113 -31.43 -2.93 -18.78
C ARG A 113 -31.47 -3.05 -17.26
N VAL A 114 -30.75 -2.19 -16.52
CA VAL A 114 -30.68 -2.30 -15.05
C VAL A 114 -31.93 -1.72 -14.37
N PHE A 115 -32.33 -0.50 -14.72
CA PHE A 115 -33.45 0.19 -14.08
C PHE A 115 -34.79 -0.58 -14.11
N PRO A 116 -35.16 -1.31 -15.20
CA PRO A 116 -36.31 -2.21 -15.18
C PRO A 116 -36.20 -3.32 -14.13
N LEU A 117 -35.02 -3.90 -13.93
CA LEU A 117 -34.77 -4.91 -12.90
C LEU A 117 -34.88 -4.29 -11.50
N LEU A 118 -34.33 -3.11 -11.28
CA LEU A 118 -34.45 -2.38 -10.01
C LEU A 118 -35.92 -2.14 -9.66
N LYS A 119 -36.74 -1.72 -10.63
CA LYS A 119 -38.20 -1.56 -10.45
C LYS A 119 -38.90 -2.87 -10.12
N LYS A 120 -38.59 -3.95 -10.85
CA LYS A 120 -39.15 -5.30 -10.63
C LYS A 120 -38.85 -5.84 -9.22
N HIS A 121 -37.67 -5.53 -8.69
CA HIS A 121 -37.20 -6.03 -7.40
C HIS A 121 -37.35 -5.04 -6.23
N HIS A 122 -37.72 -3.78 -6.52
CA HIS A 122 -37.65 -2.66 -5.57
C HIS A 122 -36.26 -2.53 -4.92
N TYR A 123 -35.21 -2.71 -5.72
CA TYR A 123 -33.84 -2.62 -5.25
C TYR A 123 -33.30 -1.21 -5.46
N PRO A 124 -32.72 -0.57 -4.42
CA PRO A 124 -31.97 0.64 -4.60
C PRO A 124 -30.63 0.36 -5.29
N ALA A 125 -30.12 1.35 -6.04
CA ALA A 125 -28.80 1.31 -6.64
C ALA A 125 -28.18 2.70 -6.75
N THR A 126 -26.89 2.76 -7.06
CA THR A 126 -26.16 4.00 -7.31
C THR A 126 -25.60 3.99 -8.73
N VAL A 127 -25.78 5.08 -9.46
CA VAL A 127 -25.08 5.32 -10.73
C VAL A 127 -24.10 6.47 -10.58
N ALA A 128 -22.84 6.25 -10.95
CA ALA A 128 -21.80 7.27 -10.89
C ALA A 128 -21.59 7.90 -12.27
N LEU A 129 -21.73 9.22 -12.37
CA LEU A 129 -21.69 9.94 -13.65
C LEU A 129 -20.36 10.66 -13.83
N VAL A 130 -19.72 10.45 -14.99
CA VAL A 130 -18.53 11.21 -15.41
C VAL A 130 -18.99 12.54 -16.01
N GLY A 131 -18.60 13.67 -15.40
CA GLY A 131 -19.12 14.99 -15.77
C GLY A 131 -18.83 15.37 -17.22
N THR A 132 -17.58 15.24 -17.68
CA THR A 132 -17.19 15.57 -19.06
C THR A 132 -17.91 14.71 -20.09
N TRP A 133 -18.12 13.42 -19.81
CA TRP A 133 -18.84 12.53 -20.71
C TRP A 133 -20.32 12.93 -20.84
N MET A 134 -20.97 13.24 -19.71
CA MET A 134 -22.35 13.74 -19.68
C MET A 134 -22.50 15.16 -20.28
N ASP A 135 -21.40 15.88 -20.45
CA ASP A 135 -21.30 17.19 -21.12
C ASP A 135 -20.95 17.07 -22.62
N GLY A 136 -20.86 15.84 -23.15
CA GLY A 136 -20.48 15.57 -24.54
C GLY A 136 -18.98 15.73 -24.84
N ASN A 137 -18.17 16.03 -23.82
CA ASN A 137 -16.71 16.13 -23.90
C ASN A 137 -16.07 14.76 -23.64
N VAL A 138 -16.21 13.88 -24.62
CA VAL A 138 -15.70 12.51 -24.57
C VAL A 138 -14.19 12.50 -24.82
N THR A 139 -13.43 11.86 -23.94
CA THR A 139 -11.97 11.69 -24.04
C THR A 139 -11.60 10.44 -24.85
N ALA A 140 -10.35 10.34 -25.30
CA ALA A 140 -9.86 9.14 -26.00
C ALA A 140 -9.92 7.86 -25.13
N ASP A 141 -9.91 8.00 -23.80
CA ASP A 141 -10.00 6.90 -22.84
C ASP A 141 -11.44 6.33 -22.66
N GLU A 142 -12.42 6.85 -23.40
CA GLU A 142 -13.82 6.38 -23.35
C GLU A 142 -14.06 5.23 -24.35
N PRO A 143 -14.77 4.15 -23.96
CA PRO A 143 -14.96 2.97 -24.81
C PRO A 143 -15.98 3.12 -25.96
N GLY A 144 -16.45 4.33 -26.28
CA GLY A 144 -17.42 4.60 -27.36
C GLY A 144 -18.84 4.12 -27.07
N LYS A 145 -19.23 3.99 -25.80
CA LYS A 145 -20.50 3.37 -25.40
C LYS A 145 -21.61 4.42 -25.25
N PRO A 146 -22.86 4.11 -25.61
CA PRO A 146 -23.97 5.03 -25.42
C PRO A 146 -24.14 5.40 -23.94
N LEU A 147 -24.26 6.69 -23.65
CA LEU A 147 -24.42 7.25 -22.31
C LEU A 147 -25.87 7.58 -22.00
N LEU A 148 -26.16 7.73 -20.71
CA LEU A 148 -27.42 8.28 -20.22
C LEU A 148 -27.61 9.72 -20.72
N ASN A 149 -28.87 10.12 -20.86
CA ASN A 149 -29.23 11.53 -20.99
C ASN A 149 -29.88 12.04 -19.69
N TRP A 150 -29.98 13.36 -19.55
CA TRP A 150 -30.49 13.97 -18.32
C TRP A 150 -31.99 13.74 -18.07
N GLU A 151 -32.80 13.47 -19.10
CA GLU A 151 -34.20 13.09 -18.91
C GLU A 151 -34.30 11.73 -18.21
N GLN A 152 -33.51 10.76 -18.68
CA GLN A 152 -33.41 9.43 -18.08
C GLN A 152 -32.87 9.49 -16.65
N VAL A 153 -31.83 10.30 -16.40
CA VAL A 153 -31.30 10.51 -15.04
C VAL A 153 -32.38 11.07 -14.12
N ARG A 154 -33.13 12.09 -14.55
CA ARG A 154 -34.23 12.67 -13.75
C ARG A 154 -35.35 11.67 -13.48
N GLU A 155 -35.73 10.85 -14.46
CA GLU A 155 -36.73 9.79 -14.26
C GLU A 155 -36.26 8.79 -13.19
N MET A 156 -35.01 8.34 -13.26
CA MET A 156 -34.44 7.40 -12.29
C MET A 156 -34.38 8.00 -10.88
N VAL A 157 -34.00 9.27 -10.74
CA VAL A 157 -34.03 9.98 -9.45
C VAL A 157 -35.46 10.08 -8.90
N GLN A 158 -36.44 10.46 -9.73
CA GLN A 158 -37.84 10.60 -9.32
C GLN A 158 -38.48 9.27 -8.88
N SER A 159 -37.94 8.14 -9.33
CA SER A 159 -38.40 6.81 -8.89
C SER A 159 -38.13 6.52 -7.41
N GLY A 160 -37.17 7.24 -6.80
CA GLY A 160 -36.70 6.98 -5.44
C GLY A 160 -35.80 5.75 -5.29
N LEU A 161 -35.49 5.04 -6.38
CA LEU A 161 -34.64 3.83 -6.35
C LEU A 161 -33.16 4.14 -6.63
N VAL A 162 -32.85 5.24 -7.32
CA VAL A 162 -31.49 5.49 -7.83
C VAL A 162 -30.87 6.71 -7.15
N GLU A 163 -29.71 6.49 -6.51
CA GLU A 163 -28.80 7.56 -6.11
C GLU A 163 -27.92 7.95 -7.31
N VAL A 164 -27.74 9.24 -7.56
CA VAL A 164 -26.75 9.76 -8.52
C VAL A 164 -25.49 10.17 -7.76
N ALA A 165 -24.39 9.48 -8.04
CA ALA A 165 -23.06 9.76 -7.51
C ALA A 165 -22.21 10.52 -8.54
N SER A 166 -21.19 11.23 -8.04
CA SER A 166 -20.15 11.80 -8.89
C SER A 166 -19.13 10.73 -9.25
N HIS A 167 -18.71 10.70 -10.51
CA HIS A 167 -17.49 10.01 -10.95
C HIS A 167 -16.42 11.03 -11.37
N SER A 168 -16.36 12.15 -10.64
CA SER A 168 -15.65 13.41 -10.95
C SER A 168 -16.22 14.17 -12.16
N TYR A 169 -15.78 15.42 -12.35
CA TYR A 169 -16.07 16.13 -13.59
C TYR A 169 -15.04 15.79 -14.68
N ASP A 170 -13.74 15.86 -14.38
CA ASP A 170 -12.65 15.72 -15.36
C ASP A 170 -11.43 14.96 -14.78
N LEU A 171 -11.66 13.98 -13.90
CA LEU A 171 -10.59 13.12 -13.35
C LEU A 171 -10.65 11.67 -13.86
N HIS A 172 -11.63 11.33 -14.70
CA HIS A 172 -11.73 10.02 -15.36
C HIS A 172 -10.88 9.97 -16.63
N LYS A 173 -9.56 10.12 -16.46
CA LYS A 173 -8.60 10.07 -17.56
C LYS A 173 -7.20 9.74 -17.05
N GLY A 174 -6.38 9.26 -17.97
CA GLY A 174 -4.95 9.26 -17.81
C GLY A 174 -4.35 10.68 -17.92
N VAL A 175 -3.33 10.97 -17.12
CA VAL A 175 -2.54 12.20 -17.21
C VAL A 175 -1.06 11.87 -17.28
N ASN A 176 -0.28 12.75 -17.91
CA ASN A 176 1.17 12.62 -17.92
C ASN A 176 1.70 12.72 -16.49
N ALA A 177 2.30 11.63 -16.01
CA ALA A 177 2.72 11.46 -14.63
C ALA A 177 4.22 11.66 -14.40
N ASN A 178 5.04 11.70 -15.46
CA ASN A 178 6.50 11.76 -15.38
C ASN A 178 7.13 12.16 -16.73
N PRO A 179 8.46 12.42 -16.79
CA PRO A 179 9.13 12.81 -18.05
C PRO A 179 9.00 11.79 -19.19
N GLN A 180 8.79 10.51 -18.87
CA GLN A 180 8.66 9.43 -19.85
C GLN A 180 7.23 9.22 -20.35
N ALA A 181 6.32 10.17 -20.10
CA ALA A 181 4.94 10.16 -20.59
C ALA A 181 4.08 8.97 -20.10
N ASN A 182 4.34 8.45 -18.89
CA ASN A 182 3.43 7.48 -18.29
C ASN A 182 2.07 8.11 -18.04
N SER A 183 1.02 7.47 -18.56
CA SER A 183 -0.37 7.87 -18.34
C SER A 183 -0.92 7.23 -17.06
N GLN A 184 -1.17 8.02 -16.01
CA GLN A 184 -1.69 7.54 -14.71
C GLN A 184 -2.99 8.25 -14.31
N ALA A 185 -3.72 7.70 -13.34
CA ALA A 185 -5.01 8.23 -12.90
C ALA A 185 -4.93 9.69 -12.40
N ALA A 186 -5.69 10.59 -13.03
CA ALA A 186 -5.66 12.03 -12.75
C ALA A 186 -5.93 12.41 -11.29
N ALA A 187 -6.76 11.63 -10.58
CA ALA A 187 -7.18 11.91 -9.23
C ALA A 187 -6.04 11.82 -8.20
N VAL A 188 -4.98 11.06 -8.48
CA VAL A 188 -3.92 10.72 -7.51
C VAL A 188 -2.50 11.01 -7.98
N THR A 189 -2.37 11.68 -9.13
CA THR A 189 -1.10 11.94 -9.80
C THR A 189 -0.91 13.44 -9.93
N ARG A 190 0.31 13.90 -9.61
CA ARG A 190 0.78 15.24 -9.97
C ARG A 190 1.12 15.26 -11.45
N LEU A 191 0.63 16.26 -12.17
CA LEU A 191 0.92 16.38 -13.60
C LEU A 191 2.40 16.65 -13.82
N TYR A 192 2.97 16.08 -14.89
CA TYR A 192 4.25 16.51 -15.42
C TYR A 192 4.03 17.38 -16.66
N ASP A 193 4.49 18.63 -16.60
CA ASP A 193 4.49 19.56 -17.72
C ASP A 193 5.79 19.36 -18.51
N ASP A 194 5.67 18.65 -19.64
CA ASP A 194 6.80 18.31 -20.51
C ASP A 194 7.48 19.57 -21.13
N PRO A 195 6.75 20.55 -21.69
CA PRO A 195 7.34 21.81 -22.13
C PRO A 195 8.13 22.58 -21.06
N MET A 196 7.66 22.56 -19.81
CA MET A 196 8.31 23.29 -18.71
C MET A 196 9.29 22.44 -17.90
N LEU A 197 9.33 21.12 -18.13
CA LEU A 197 10.12 20.12 -17.41
C LEU A 197 9.91 20.16 -15.89
N VAL A 198 8.67 20.41 -15.44
CA VAL A 198 8.33 20.54 -14.01
C VAL A 198 7.10 19.72 -13.64
N TYR A 199 7.11 19.25 -12.39
CA TYR A 199 5.92 18.67 -11.77
C TYR A 199 4.97 19.76 -11.27
N GLU A 200 3.68 19.46 -11.33
CA GLU A 200 2.62 20.17 -10.64
C GLU A 200 2.94 20.27 -9.14
N THR A 201 2.80 21.47 -8.59
CA THR A 201 3.06 21.70 -7.17
C THR A 201 1.93 21.12 -6.30
N ASP A 202 2.21 20.94 -5.01
CA ASP A 202 1.21 20.49 -4.04
C ASP A 202 -0.01 21.42 -3.95
N GLU A 203 0.15 22.72 -4.22
CA GLU A 203 -0.94 23.70 -4.23
C GLU A 203 -1.80 23.55 -5.49
N GLN A 204 -1.17 23.50 -6.67
CA GLN A 204 -1.85 23.31 -7.95
C GLN A 204 -2.63 21.99 -7.99
N TYR A 205 -2.03 20.90 -7.49
CA TYR A 205 -2.70 19.62 -7.36
C TYR A 205 -3.97 19.72 -6.51
N ARG A 206 -3.89 20.35 -5.33
CA ARG A 206 -5.07 20.54 -4.46
C ARG A 206 -6.16 21.36 -5.13
N GLU A 207 -5.78 22.46 -5.78
CA GLU A 207 -6.72 23.33 -6.50
C GLU A 207 -7.42 22.57 -7.63
N ARG A 208 -6.68 21.83 -8.46
CA ARG A 208 -7.22 21.03 -9.56
C ARG A 208 -8.22 19.99 -9.07
N ILE A 209 -7.88 19.23 -8.03
CA ILE A 209 -8.77 18.21 -7.47
C ILE A 209 -10.03 18.85 -6.86
N ASN A 210 -9.88 19.91 -6.08
CA ASN A 210 -11.01 20.61 -5.47
C ASN A 210 -11.97 21.20 -6.53
N ALA A 211 -11.41 21.90 -7.53
CA ALA A 211 -12.20 22.48 -8.62
C ALA A 211 -12.96 21.42 -9.42
N ALA A 212 -12.34 20.27 -9.71
CA ALA A 212 -13.00 19.18 -10.45
C ALA A 212 -14.18 18.57 -9.67
N LEU A 213 -14.07 18.43 -8.35
CA LEU A 213 -15.13 17.86 -7.51
C LEU A 213 -16.27 18.83 -7.26
N LEU A 214 -15.97 20.12 -6.98
CA LEU A 214 -16.99 21.16 -6.86
C LEU A 214 -17.77 21.33 -8.17
N LYS A 215 -17.07 21.36 -9.31
CA LYS A 215 -17.70 21.44 -10.62
C LYS A 215 -18.61 20.24 -10.88
N SER A 216 -18.18 19.03 -10.52
CA SER A 216 -19.01 17.83 -10.67
C SER A 216 -20.30 17.91 -9.84
N ALA A 217 -20.18 18.30 -8.57
CA ALA A 217 -21.32 18.41 -7.68
C ALA A 217 -22.35 19.44 -8.17
N GLU A 218 -21.88 20.60 -8.65
CA GLU A 218 -22.75 21.63 -9.19
C GLU A 218 -23.34 21.24 -10.56
N PHE A 219 -22.56 20.61 -11.42
CA PHE A 219 -23.02 20.15 -12.73
C PHE A 219 -24.15 19.10 -12.61
N ILE A 220 -23.99 18.12 -11.72
CA ILE A 220 -25.03 17.13 -11.42
C ILE A 220 -26.27 17.82 -10.83
N PHE A 221 -26.09 18.75 -9.90
CA PHE A 221 -27.22 19.47 -9.30
C PHE A 221 -28.06 20.23 -10.33
N GLN A 222 -27.41 20.96 -11.24
CA GLN A 222 -28.08 21.76 -12.27
C GLN A 222 -28.93 20.91 -13.22
N HIS A 223 -28.49 19.68 -13.54
CA HIS A 223 -29.16 18.85 -14.54
C HIS A 223 -30.09 17.78 -13.95
N ALA A 224 -29.71 17.16 -12.83
CA ALA A 224 -30.49 16.11 -12.17
C ALA A 224 -31.44 16.65 -11.09
N GLY A 225 -31.22 17.88 -10.59
CA GLY A 225 -32.01 18.48 -9.51
C GLY A 225 -31.67 17.97 -8.10
N VAL A 226 -30.66 17.12 -7.96
CA VAL A 226 -30.16 16.57 -6.69
C VAL A 226 -28.65 16.77 -6.59
N ARG A 227 -28.15 17.13 -5.40
CA ARG A 227 -26.70 17.20 -5.16
C ARG A 227 -26.17 15.80 -4.89
N PRO A 228 -25.10 15.36 -5.54
CA PRO A 228 -24.49 14.07 -5.24
C PRO A 228 -23.94 14.10 -3.81
N ARG A 229 -24.06 12.97 -3.12
CA ARG A 229 -23.55 12.78 -1.74
C ARG A 229 -22.46 11.72 -1.67
N ALA A 230 -22.18 11.10 -2.81
CA ALA A 230 -21.22 10.03 -2.98
C ALA A 230 -20.26 10.37 -4.12
N MET A 231 -18.98 10.09 -3.90
CA MET A 231 -17.93 10.15 -4.92
C MET A 231 -17.41 8.75 -5.21
N VAL A 232 -17.45 8.33 -6.46
CA VAL A 232 -16.83 7.10 -6.91
C VAL A 232 -15.53 7.46 -7.60
N TRP A 233 -14.41 6.87 -7.20
CA TRP A 233 -13.09 7.22 -7.73
C TRP A 233 -12.82 6.51 -9.07
N PRO A 234 -12.51 7.25 -10.15
CA PRO A 234 -12.04 6.66 -11.40
C PRO A 234 -10.89 5.69 -11.16
N TYR A 235 -10.92 4.54 -11.83
CA TYR A 235 -9.95 3.45 -11.66
C TYR A 235 -9.84 2.89 -10.22
N GLY A 236 -10.72 3.31 -9.31
CA GLY A 236 -10.66 2.99 -7.88
C GLY A 236 -9.55 3.71 -7.10
N GLU A 237 -8.84 4.64 -7.74
CA GLU A 237 -7.64 5.29 -7.20
C GLU A 237 -7.97 6.59 -6.49
N TYR A 238 -7.54 6.72 -5.23
CA TYR A 238 -7.76 7.91 -4.42
C TYR A 238 -6.62 8.15 -3.43
N ASN A 239 -6.61 9.36 -2.86
CA ASN A 239 -5.76 9.70 -1.73
C ASN A 239 -6.52 10.60 -0.73
N GLN A 240 -5.91 10.88 0.42
CA GLN A 240 -6.58 11.63 1.48
C GLN A 240 -6.88 13.09 1.09
N ILE A 241 -6.08 13.67 0.18
CA ILE A 241 -6.34 15.02 -0.34
C ILE A 241 -7.62 15.03 -1.17
N ALA A 242 -7.79 14.05 -2.05
CA ALA A 242 -8.99 13.90 -2.87
C ALA A 242 -10.22 13.59 -2.02
N VAL A 243 -10.10 12.70 -1.02
CA VAL A 243 -11.18 12.40 -0.07
C VAL A 243 -11.61 13.66 0.70
N GLN A 244 -10.66 14.48 1.16
CA GLN A 244 -10.97 15.73 1.83
C GLN A 244 -11.67 16.72 0.89
N ALA A 245 -11.18 16.90 -0.34
CA ALA A 245 -11.83 17.75 -1.34
C ALA A 245 -13.25 17.27 -1.70
N SER A 246 -13.46 15.94 -1.73
CA SER A 246 -14.79 15.34 -1.94
C SER A 246 -15.76 15.69 -0.82
N ARG A 247 -15.31 15.59 0.43
CA ARG A 247 -16.09 16.00 1.61
C ARG A 247 -16.46 17.49 1.54
N GLU A 248 -15.51 18.36 1.18
CA GLU A 248 -15.74 19.80 1.02
C GLU A 248 -16.75 20.12 -0.10
N ALA A 249 -16.79 19.30 -1.15
CA ALA A 249 -17.80 19.37 -2.21
C ALA A 249 -19.17 18.77 -1.82
N GLY A 250 -19.36 18.34 -0.57
CA GLY A 250 -20.63 17.79 -0.06
C GLY A 250 -20.79 16.29 -0.30
N MET A 251 -19.72 15.58 -0.66
CA MET A 251 -19.72 14.14 -0.93
C MET A 251 -18.86 13.40 0.13
N PRO A 252 -19.35 13.25 1.37
CA PRO A 252 -18.56 12.68 2.47
C PRO A 252 -18.36 11.16 2.35
N MET A 253 -19.18 10.48 1.56
CA MET A 253 -19.03 9.06 1.28
C MET A 253 -18.27 8.88 -0.04
N THR A 254 -17.18 8.12 -0.03
CA THR A 254 -16.43 7.83 -1.27
C THR A 254 -16.20 6.34 -1.48
N MET A 255 -15.89 5.90 -2.70
CA MET A 255 -15.74 4.48 -3.02
C MET A 255 -14.56 4.23 -3.97
N GLY A 256 -13.65 3.32 -3.58
CA GLY A 256 -12.54 2.83 -4.39
C GLY A 256 -12.83 1.45 -4.99
N LEU A 257 -11.79 0.69 -5.36
CA LEU A 257 -11.91 -0.69 -5.91
C LEU A 257 -11.07 -1.72 -5.13
N VAL A 258 -10.79 -1.45 -3.86
CA VAL A 258 -10.14 -2.44 -2.98
C VAL A 258 -11.18 -3.46 -2.54
N ASP A 259 -10.88 -4.75 -2.65
CA ASP A 259 -11.75 -5.83 -2.19
C ASP A 259 -11.90 -5.83 -0.66
N GLY A 260 -13.10 -6.15 -0.17
CA GLY A 260 -13.36 -6.41 1.24
C GLY A 260 -14.71 -5.89 1.74
N PHE A 261 -15.06 -6.28 2.95
CA PHE A 261 -16.23 -5.74 3.66
C PHE A 261 -15.99 -4.31 4.15
N ASN A 262 -17.09 -3.56 4.26
CA ASN A 262 -17.12 -2.22 4.82
C ASN A 262 -17.84 -2.22 6.18
N THR A 263 -17.60 -1.17 6.96
CA THR A 263 -18.37 -0.88 8.18
C THR A 263 -18.82 0.57 8.14
N VAL A 264 -19.84 0.92 8.91
CA VAL A 264 -20.35 2.29 8.95
C VAL A 264 -19.48 3.22 9.81
N ALA A 265 -18.42 2.70 10.43
CA ALA A 265 -17.45 3.48 11.20
C ALA A 265 -16.59 4.37 10.29
N ASP A 266 -16.33 3.93 9.06
CA ASP A 266 -15.64 4.73 8.05
C ASP A 266 -16.30 4.57 6.68
N ILE A 267 -17.03 5.63 6.29
CA ILE A 267 -17.64 5.75 4.96
C ILE A 267 -16.81 6.63 4.01
N SER A 268 -15.67 7.15 4.47
CA SER A 268 -14.88 8.11 3.70
C SER A 268 -14.12 7.46 2.55
N ALA A 269 -13.95 6.13 2.56
CA ALA A 269 -13.35 5.36 1.47
C ALA A 269 -13.82 3.89 1.47
N LEU A 270 -15.00 3.65 0.90
CA LEU A 270 -15.59 2.31 0.81
C LEU A 270 -14.84 1.42 -0.18
N ARG A 271 -14.69 0.16 0.21
CA ARG A 271 -14.21 -0.98 -0.57
C ARG A 271 -15.31 -1.46 -1.51
N ARG A 272 -14.96 -1.84 -2.73
CA ARG A 272 -15.91 -2.37 -3.73
C ARG A 272 -15.35 -3.60 -4.40
N LEU A 273 -16.19 -4.61 -4.55
CA LEU A 273 -15.89 -5.81 -5.32
C LEU A 273 -16.30 -5.56 -6.77
N ILE A 274 -15.31 -5.43 -7.64
CA ILE A 274 -15.49 -5.20 -9.08
C ILE A 274 -15.89 -6.49 -9.79
N MET A 275 -16.93 -6.41 -10.62
CA MET A 275 -17.32 -7.48 -11.54
C MET A 275 -16.57 -7.30 -12.84
N VAL A 276 -15.74 -8.29 -13.17
CA VAL A 276 -14.97 -8.33 -14.41
C VAL A 276 -15.16 -9.67 -15.11
N ASP A 277 -15.02 -9.66 -16.42
CA ASP A 277 -14.99 -10.82 -17.30
C ASP A 277 -16.31 -11.62 -17.31
N ASN A 278 -17.44 -10.92 -17.14
CA ASN A 278 -18.79 -11.47 -17.15
C ASN A 278 -18.93 -12.75 -16.29
N PRO A 279 -18.69 -12.67 -14.96
CA PRO A 279 -18.59 -13.85 -14.13
C PRO A 279 -19.92 -14.61 -14.12
N ASP A 280 -19.87 -15.93 -14.20
CA ASP A 280 -21.05 -16.77 -14.00
C ASP A 280 -21.45 -16.84 -12.52
N LEU A 281 -22.57 -17.48 -12.23
CA LEU A 281 -23.09 -17.65 -10.87
C LEU A 281 -22.07 -18.28 -9.88
N SER A 282 -21.27 -19.24 -10.33
CA SER A 282 -20.27 -19.91 -9.47
C SER A 282 -19.10 -18.98 -9.17
N GLN A 283 -18.59 -18.30 -10.20
CA GLN A 283 -17.51 -17.32 -10.06
C GLN A 283 -17.95 -16.15 -9.17
N PHE A 284 -19.16 -15.64 -9.35
CA PHE A 284 -19.74 -14.61 -8.50
C PHE A 284 -19.82 -15.05 -7.04
N ALA A 285 -20.28 -16.27 -6.78
CA ALA A 285 -20.34 -16.82 -5.42
C ALA A 285 -18.94 -16.88 -4.78
N GLU A 286 -17.93 -17.31 -5.53
CA GLU A 286 -16.53 -17.34 -5.07
C GLU A 286 -16.00 -15.93 -4.79
N LEU A 287 -16.26 -14.96 -5.67
CA LEU A 287 -15.86 -13.57 -5.50
C LEU A 287 -16.46 -12.97 -4.20
N VAL A 288 -17.75 -13.18 -3.98
CA VAL A 288 -18.47 -12.64 -2.81
C VAL A 288 -18.09 -13.34 -1.50
N THR A 289 -17.84 -14.65 -1.52
CA THR A 289 -17.53 -15.42 -0.31
C THR A 289 -16.04 -15.43 0.05
N GLY A 290 -15.16 -15.51 -0.94
CA GLY A 290 -13.70 -15.59 -0.76
C GLY A 290 -13.00 -14.23 -0.64
N MET A 291 -13.63 -13.15 -1.11
CA MET A 291 -13.07 -11.78 -1.15
C MET A 291 -11.64 -11.71 -1.72
N ARG A 292 -11.26 -12.66 -2.59
CA ARG A 292 -9.89 -12.86 -3.10
C ARG A 292 -8.79 -12.89 -2.01
N THR A 293 -9.13 -13.18 -0.74
CA THR A 293 -8.17 -13.14 0.38
C THR A 293 -7.28 -14.39 0.42
N GLY A 294 -6.00 -14.21 0.77
CA GLY A 294 -5.06 -15.33 0.99
C GLY A 294 -4.23 -15.78 -0.21
N ARG A 295 -3.91 -14.88 -1.16
CA ARG A 295 -3.02 -15.21 -2.28
C ARG A 295 -1.56 -15.35 -1.81
N SER A 296 -0.93 -16.46 -2.20
CA SER A 296 0.52 -16.66 -2.08
C SER A 296 1.29 -15.56 -2.80
N LEU A 297 2.35 -15.04 -2.20
CA LEU A 297 3.25 -14.11 -2.87
C LEU A 297 4.36 -14.88 -3.56
N ARG A 298 4.64 -14.47 -4.80
CA ARG A 298 5.87 -14.81 -5.52
C ARG A 298 6.56 -13.49 -5.81
N VAL A 299 7.68 -13.28 -5.13
CA VAL A 299 8.40 -12.01 -5.13
C VAL A 299 9.71 -12.16 -5.90
N ALA A 300 9.98 -11.24 -6.80
CA ALA A 300 11.31 -11.00 -7.33
C ALA A 300 11.76 -9.61 -6.87
N HIS A 301 13.01 -9.50 -6.45
CA HIS A 301 13.65 -8.21 -6.20
C HIS A 301 14.32 -7.71 -7.48
N LEU A 302 14.13 -6.44 -7.80
CA LEU A 302 14.64 -5.80 -9.00
C LEU A 302 15.37 -4.51 -8.65
N ASP A 303 16.64 -4.45 -9.05
CA ASP A 303 17.54 -3.32 -8.77
C ASP A 303 17.47 -2.33 -9.92
N LEU A 304 17.16 -1.07 -9.61
CA LEU A 304 17.16 -0.02 -10.63
C LEU A 304 18.58 0.33 -11.05
N ASP A 305 19.58 0.12 -10.19
CA ASP A 305 20.99 0.25 -10.56
C ASP A 305 21.40 -0.69 -11.71
N TYR A 306 20.72 -1.84 -11.88
CA TYR A 306 20.96 -2.75 -13.02
C TYR A 306 20.22 -2.33 -14.29
N LEU A 307 19.16 -1.53 -14.16
CA LEU A 307 18.38 -1.07 -15.31
C LEU A 307 18.88 0.27 -15.84
N TYR A 308 19.33 1.13 -14.94
CA TYR A 308 19.88 2.44 -15.25
C TYR A 308 21.11 2.34 -16.17
N ASP A 309 21.13 3.21 -17.18
CA ASP A 309 22.30 3.49 -18.01
C ASP A 309 22.42 5.01 -18.21
N GLU A 310 23.62 5.52 -18.52
CA GLU A 310 23.79 6.93 -18.88
C GLU A 310 23.05 7.27 -20.18
N ASP A 311 22.89 6.30 -21.08
CA ASP A 311 22.06 6.39 -22.27
C ASP A 311 20.58 6.05 -21.96
N PRO A 312 19.65 7.02 -22.10
CA PRO A 312 18.23 6.77 -21.90
C PRO A 312 17.65 5.68 -22.82
N GLU A 313 18.16 5.52 -24.06
CA GLU A 313 17.69 4.46 -24.96
C GLU A 313 18.10 3.08 -24.44
N GLN A 314 19.32 2.96 -23.90
CA GLN A 314 19.79 1.73 -23.26
C GLN A 314 19.01 1.43 -21.98
N THR A 315 18.66 2.46 -21.19
CA THR A 315 17.79 2.31 -20.01
C THR A 315 16.42 1.73 -20.38
N GLU A 316 15.80 2.21 -21.46
CA GLU A 316 14.51 1.68 -21.93
C GLU A 316 14.64 0.25 -22.48
N HIS A 317 15.73 -0.09 -23.19
CA HIS A 317 16.00 -1.47 -23.60
C HIS A 317 16.16 -2.42 -22.41
N ASN A 318 16.88 -1.99 -21.38
CA ASN A 318 17.07 -2.74 -20.14
C ASN A 318 15.73 -2.95 -19.42
N LEU A 319 14.92 -1.90 -19.35
CA LEU A 319 13.58 -1.94 -18.79
C LEU A 319 12.69 -2.93 -19.54
N ASP A 320 12.61 -2.85 -20.86
CA ASP A 320 11.78 -3.74 -21.68
C ASP A 320 12.13 -5.22 -21.43
N ALA A 321 13.42 -5.54 -21.37
CA ALA A 321 13.89 -6.88 -21.05
C ALA A 321 13.41 -7.33 -19.66
N ALA A 322 13.56 -6.48 -18.64
CA ALA A 322 13.16 -6.79 -17.27
C ALA A 322 11.64 -6.95 -17.13
N ILE A 323 10.84 -6.05 -17.72
CA ILE A 323 9.36 -6.13 -17.70
C ILE A 323 8.89 -7.41 -18.37
N GLN A 324 9.44 -7.73 -19.55
CA GLN A 324 9.06 -8.93 -20.29
C GLN A 324 9.40 -10.19 -19.50
N ARG A 325 10.59 -10.23 -18.88
CA ARG A 325 10.99 -11.33 -18.00
C ARG A 325 10.05 -11.52 -16.80
N ILE A 326 9.72 -10.43 -16.09
CA ILE A 326 8.81 -10.50 -14.93
C ILE A 326 7.41 -10.98 -15.35
N LYS A 327 6.91 -10.49 -16.49
CA LYS A 327 5.65 -10.94 -17.08
C LYS A 327 5.67 -12.43 -17.39
N ASP A 328 6.71 -12.91 -18.07
CA ASP A 328 6.85 -14.32 -18.45
C ASP A 328 7.07 -15.25 -17.25
N MET A 329 7.53 -14.71 -16.12
CA MET A 329 7.71 -15.44 -14.88
C MET A 329 6.39 -15.74 -14.15
N HIS A 330 5.27 -15.11 -14.51
CA HIS A 330 3.96 -15.32 -13.88
C HIS A 330 4.00 -15.21 -12.34
N ILE A 331 4.73 -14.21 -11.85
CA ILE A 331 4.74 -13.82 -10.43
C ILE A 331 3.70 -12.73 -10.18
N ASN A 332 3.50 -12.34 -8.92
CA ASN A 332 2.51 -11.32 -8.59
C ASN A 332 3.06 -10.12 -7.81
N THR A 333 4.34 -10.11 -7.44
CA THR A 333 4.92 -9.02 -6.67
C THR A 333 6.38 -8.79 -7.04
N VAL A 334 6.77 -7.53 -7.15
CA VAL A 334 8.16 -7.09 -7.30
C VAL A 334 8.50 -6.15 -6.16
N TYR A 335 9.64 -6.40 -5.53
CA TYR A 335 10.28 -5.46 -4.63
C TYR A 335 11.27 -4.66 -5.47
N LEU A 336 10.94 -3.40 -5.73
CA LEU A 336 11.65 -2.54 -6.66
C LEU A 336 12.50 -1.55 -5.88
N GLN A 337 13.81 -1.58 -6.06
CA GLN A 337 14.75 -0.63 -5.47
C GLN A 337 14.34 0.81 -5.86
N ALA A 338 14.20 1.71 -4.88
CA ALA A 338 13.83 3.11 -5.13
C ALA A 338 14.98 4.11 -4.93
N TYR A 339 16.13 3.61 -4.47
CA TYR A 339 17.36 4.35 -4.22
C TYR A 339 18.48 3.84 -5.13
N ALA A 340 19.54 4.63 -5.27
CA ALA A 340 20.76 4.24 -5.98
C ALA A 340 21.86 3.92 -4.98
N ASP A 341 22.50 2.78 -5.17
CA ASP A 341 23.62 2.22 -4.40
C ASP A 341 24.58 1.52 -5.39
N PRO A 342 25.25 2.28 -6.27
CA PRO A 342 26.04 1.71 -7.36
C PRO A 342 27.34 1.05 -6.89
N ASP A 343 27.83 1.35 -5.68
CA ASP A 343 29.00 0.71 -5.09
C ASP A 343 28.64 -0.50 -4.21
N GLY A 344 27.34 -0.71 -3.93
CA GLY A 344 26.80 -1.87 -3.25
C GLY A 344 27.18 -1.91 -1.76
N ASP A 345 27.37 -0.73 -1.16
CA ASP A 345 27.71 -0.59 0.25
C ASP A 345 26.47 -0.58 1.17
N GLY A 346 25.28 -0.58 0.57
CA GLY A 346 23.99 -0.60 1.27
C GLY A 346 23.46 0.78 1.64
N ASN A 347 24.13 1.87 1.25
CA ASN A 347 23.72 3.24 1.54
C ASN A 347 23.10 3.91 0.33
N ALA A 348 21.99 4.64 0.53
CA ALA A 348 21.41 5.44 -0.54
C ALA A 348 22.22 6.72 -0.79
N ASP A 349 22.94 6.75 -1.90
CA ASP A 349 23.69 7.91 -2.42
C ASP A 349 22.79 8.92 -3.15
N ALA A 350 21.79 8.40 -3.83
CA ALA A 350 20.82 9.14 -4.62
C ALA A 350 19.50 8.37 -4.68
N LEU A 351 18.48 8.99 -5.27
CA LEU A 351 17.15 8.40 -5.40
C LEU A 351 16.70 8.34 -6.86
N TYR A 352 15.84 7.37 -7.17
CA TYR A 352 15.26 7.21 -8.51
C TYR A 352 13.91 7.94 -8.66
N PHE A 353 13.62 8.90 -7.79
CA PHE A 353 12.38 9.68 -7.80
C PHE A 353 12.63 11.12 -7.32
N PRO A 354 11.80 12.10 -7.77
CA PRO A 354 11.87 13.47 -7.31
C PRO A 354 11.66 13.56 -5.80
N ASN A 355 12.57 14.26 -5.12
CA ASN A 355 12.53 14.47 -3.68
C ASN A 355 13.28 15.76 -3.32
N ARG A 356 13.08 16.23 -2.09
CA ARG A 356 13.66 17.50 -1.61
C ARG A 356 15.02 17.39 -0.91
N HIS A 357 15.57 16.17 -0.74
CA HIS A 357 16.64 15.91 0.22
C HIS A 357 17.93 15.32 -0.38
N LEU A 358 17.83 14.35 -1.27
CA LEU A 358 18.95 13.67 -1.92
C LEU A 358 18.98 13.96 -3.43
N PRO A 359 20.16 13.87 -4.06
CA PRO A 359 20.25 13.92 -5.51
C PRO A 359 19.32 12.90 -6.16
N VAL A 360 18.72 13.28 -7.29
CA VAL A 360 17.95 12.36 -8.13
C VAL A 360 18.90 11.82 -9.20
N LYS A 361 19.17 10.50 -9.17
CA LYS A 361 20.04 9.84 -10.15
C LYS A 361 19.40 9.89 -11.55
N GLN A 362 18.13 9.50 -11.60
CA GLN A 362 17.22 9.65 -12.74
C GLN A 362 15.79 9.51 -12.20
N ASP A 363 14.82 10.23 -12.78
CA ASP A 363 13.41 10.03 -12.45
C ASP A 363 12.89 8.76 -13.13
N LEU A 364 13.19 7.60 -12.52
CA LEU A 364 13.06 6.29 -13.15
C LEU A 364 12.10 5.36 -12.39
N PHE A 365 11.96 5.52 -11.07
CA PHE A 365 11.12 4.63 -10.26
C PHE A 365 9.66 4.66 -10.71
N SER A 366 9.09 5.86 -10.93
CA SER A 366 7.71 5.99 -11.43
C SER A 366 7.54 5.38 -12.83
N ARG A 367 8.58 5.46 -13.67
CA ARG A 367 8.62 4.84 -15.01
C ARG A 367 8.47 3.32 -14.90
N VAL A 368 9.37 2.69 -14.16
CA VAL A 368 9.49 1.24 -14.03
C VAL A 368 8.31 0.64 -13.26
N ALA A 369 7.92 1.25 -12.14
CA ALA A 369 6.80 0.79 -11.32
C ALA A 369 5.48 0.75 -12.13
N TRP A 370 5.23 1.76 -12.97
CA TRP A 370 4.03 1.79 -13.80
C TRP A 370 4.03 0.70 -14.87
N GLN A 371 5.17 0.44 -15.52
CA GLN A 371 5.29 -0.64 -16.52
C GLN A 371 5.12 -2.02 -15.88
N LEU A 372 5.70 -2.25 -14.69
CA LEU A 372 5.48 -3.48 -13.93
C LEU A 372 3.99 -3.69 -13.63
N LYS A 373 3.29 -2.64 -13.18
CA LYS A 373 1.86 -2.71 -12.85
C LYS A 373 0.96 -2.92 -14.06
N THR A 374 1.24 -2.25 -15.18
CA THR A 374 0.33 -2.23 -16.34
C THR A 374 0.64 -3.31 -17.39
N VAL A 375 1.92 -3.63 -17.60
CA VAL A 375 2.37 -4.59 -18.61
C VAL A 375 2.57 -5.98 -18.00
N ALA A 376 3.30 -6.07 -16.88
CA ALA A 376 3.56 -7.33 -16.19
C ALA A 376 2.45 -7.72 -15.19
N ARG A 377 1.53 -6.80 -14.86
CA ARG A 377 0.38 -7.01 -13.96
C ARG A 377 0.79 -7.49 -12.56
N VAL A 378 1.92 -7.02 -12.06
CA VAL A 378 2.42 -7.32 -10.71
C VAL A 378 2.16 -6.17 -9.75
N LYS A 379 2.11 -6.48 -8.45
CA LYS A 379 2.16 -5.48 -7.38
C LYS A 379 3.60 -5.00 -7.18
N VAL A 380 3.78 -3.70 -6.97
CA VAL A 380 5.13 -3.13 -6.78
C VAL A 380 5.28 -2.62 -5.37
N TYR A 381 6.31 -3.08 -4.66
CA TYR A 381 6.70 -2.53 -3.37
C TYR A 381 7.94 -1.67 -3.57
N ALA A 382 7.89 -0.42 -3.12
CA ALA A 382 9.06 0.44 -3.10
C ALA A 382 10.01 -0.05 -2.01
N TRP A 383 11.18 -0.55 -2.41
CA TRP A 383 12.24 -0.93 -1.50
C TRP A 383 13.06 0.31 -1.13
N MET A 384 13.02 0.64 0.16
CA MET A 384 13.53 1.89 0.71
C MET A 384 14.36 1.66 1.98
N PRO A 385 15.49 2.36 2.17
CA PRO A 385 16.21 2.39 3.43
C PRO A 385 15.36 2.98 4.55
N ILE A 386 15.62 2.56 5.80
CA ILE A 386 14.99 3.15 6.99
C ILE A 386 15.90 4.25 7.57
N MET A 387 17.21 4.04 7.54
CA MET A 387 18.24 4.79 8.27
C MET A 387 19.49 5.09 7.40
N ALA A 388 19.83 4.24 6.43
CA ALA A 388 21.07 4.28 5.65
C ALA A 388 20.99 5.26 4.47
N TYR A 389 21.27 6.53 4.76
CA TYR A 389 21.26 7.61 3.77
C TYR A 389 22.61 8.34 3.74
N GLN A 390 23.24 8.35 2.57
CA GLN A 390 24.50 9.04 2.33
C GLN A 390 24.21 10.47 1.86
N GLY A 391 24.21 11.41 2.81
CA GLY A 391 23.82 12.78 2.53
C GLY A 391 24.57 13.81 3.37
N LYS A 392 24.25 15.10 3.14
CA LYS A 392 24.80 16.23 3.92
C LYS A 392 24.09 16.42 5.26
N ALA A 393 23.75 15.34 5.95
CA ALA A 393 23.16 15.41 7.28
C ALA A 393 24.24 15.80 8.31
N PRO A 394 23.90 16.56 9.36
CA PRO A 394 24.83 16.85 10.46
C PRO A 394 25.36 15.55 11.10
N GLU A 395 26.64 15.52 11.48
CA GLU A 395 27.25 14.36 12.15
C GLU A 395 26.49 13.94 13.42
N SER A 396 25.86 14.89 14.12
CA SER A 396 25.06 14.63 15.33
C SER A 396 23.76 13.85 15.07
N TRP A 397 23.37 13.65 13.82
CA TRP A 397 22.19 12.87 13.46
C TRP A 397 22.48 11.38 13.34
N TYR A 398 23.75 10.99 13.16
CA TYR A 398 24.10 9.59 12.90
C TYR A 398 24.20 8.78 14.19
N VAL A 399 23.96 7.46 14.06
CA VAL A 399 24.11 6.48 15.14
C VAL A 399 25.56 6.51 15.67
N GLN A 400 25.68 6.50 16.99
CA GLN A 400 26.97 6.36 17.66
C GLN A 400 27.11 5.00 18.32
N GLU A 401 28.32 4.45 18.24
CA GLU A 401 28.75 3.20 18.83
C GLU A 401 29.65 3.47 20.03
N TRP A 402 29.50 2.66 21.07
CA TRP A 402 30.44 2.67 22.20
C TRP A 402 31.71 1.89 21.86
N ARG A 403 32.82 2.60 21.68
CA ARG A 403 34.13 2.01 21.37
C ARG A 403 35.24 2.74 22.10
N ASP A 404 36.23 2.00 22.60
CA ASP A 404 37.37 2.55 23.35
C ASP A 404 36.98 3.41 24.57
N GLY A 405 35.87 3.07 25.23
CA GLY A 405 35.38 3.76 26.44
C GLY A 405 34.71 5.12 26.18
N LYS A 406 34.29 5.39 24.94
CA LYS A 406 33.55 6.61 24.58
C LYS A 406 32.60 6.35 23.40
N ALA A 407 31.61 7.23 23.23
CA ALA A 407 30.78 7.25 22.03
C ALA A 407 31.60 7.75 20.82
N GLN A 408 31.47 7.08 19.68
CA GLN A 408 32.10 7.41 18.41
C GLN A 408 31.09 7.14 17.28
N ASN A 409 31.33 7.64 16.07
CA ASN A 409 30.50 7.25 14.92
C ASN A 409 30.56 5.73 14.72
N ALA A 410 29.40 5.13 14.46
CA ALA A 410 29.27 3.70 14.21
C ALA A 410 30.16 3.27 13.03
N SER A 411 30.85 2.13 13.19
CA SER A 411 31.66 1.52 12.12
C SER A 411 30.92 0.44 11.32
N HIS A 412 29.59 0.45 11.35
CA HIS A 412 28.76 -0.46 10.56
C HIS A 412 28.84 -0.11 9.07
N VAL A 413 28.57 -1.09 8.18
CA VAL A 413 28.58 -0.86 6.73
C VAL A 413 27.53 0.18 6.31
N TYR A 414 26.33 0.09 6.90
CA TYR A 414 25.31 1.13 6.81
C TYR A 414 25.67 2.39 7.63
N THR A 415 25.72 3.52 6.94
CA THR A 415 25.78 4.88 7.45
C THR A 415 24.39 5.32 7.93
N ARG A 416 24.04 4.90 9.15
CA ARG A 416 22.68 5.01 9.70
C ARG A 416 22.42 6.33 10.41
N LEU A 417 21.37 7.02 10.00
CA LEU A 417 20.72 8.10 10.74
C LEU A 417 20.03 7.54 11.99
N SER A 418 20.20 8.21 13.13
CA SER A 418 19.64 7.78 14.41
C SER A 418 18.12 7.99 14.46
N PRO A 419 17.31 6.95 14.76
CA PRO A 419 15.87 7.09 14.92
C PRO A 419 15.49 7.87 16.19
N PHE A 420 16.46 8.12 17.08
CA PHE A 420 16.27 8.95 18.27
C PHE A 420 16.32 10.45 17.96
N ASN A 421 16.94 10.83 16.84
CA ASN A 421 17.03 12.21 16.42
C ASN A 421 15.75 12.63 15.68
N PRO A 422 14.97 13.62 16.18
CA PRO A 422 13.70 14.00 15.58
C PRO A 422 13.87 14.66 14.21
N GLU A 423 14.94 15.43 13.98
CA GLU A 423 15.22 16.02 12.68
C GLU A 423 15.59 14.96 11.64
N ALA A 424 16.35 13.93 12.03
CA ALA A 424 16.67 12.81 11.16
C ALA A 424 15.42 11.99 10.80
N ARG A 425 14.53 11.71 11.75
CA ARG A 425 13.24 11.06 11.46
C ARG A 425 12.38 11.88 10.50
N GLN A 426 12.33 13.20 10.69
CA GLN A 426 11.60 14.09 9.79
C GLN A 426 12.21 14.10 8.38
N TYR A 427 13.55 14.13 8.26
CA TYR A 427 14.26 14.06 6.98
C TYR A 427 13.89 12.80 6.19
N VAL A 428 13.94 11.62 6.83
CA VAL A 428 13.56 10.36 6.18
C VAL A 428 12.06 10.34 5.86
N ALA A 429 11.21 10.80 6.78
CA ALA A 429 9.77 10.90 6.56
C ALA A 429 9.42 11.73 5.32
N GLU A 430 10.10 12.85 5.11
CA GLU A 430 9.91 13.71 3.94
C GLU A 430 10.35 13.03 2.63
N ILE A 431 11.38 12.18 2.65
CA ILE A 431 11.76 11.33 1.50
C ILE A 431 10.63 10.35 1.15
N TYR A 432 10.07 9.66 2.15
CA TYR A 432 8.94 8.73 1.96
C TYR A 432 7.68 9.43 1.47
N GLU A 433 7.40 10.65 1.97
CA GLU A 433 6.33 11.50 1.45
C GLU A 433 6.55 11.81 -0.03
N ASP A 434 7.75 12.26 -0.41
CA ASP A 434 8.04 12.64 -1.80
C ASP A 434 7.94 11.43 -2.75
N LEU A 435 8.42 10.25 -2.34
CA LEU A 435 8.16 8.99 -3.06
C LEU A 435 6.66 8.78 -3.31
N ALA A 436 5.84 8.88 -2.27
CA ALA A 436 4.41 8.65 -2.35
C ALA A 436 3.67 9.70 -3.21
N LYS A 437 4.22 10.92 -3.28
CA LYS A 437 3.69 12.03 -4.09
C LYS A 437 3.92 11.84 -5.58
N HIS A 438 5.08 11.33 -5.96
CA HIS A 438 5.54 11.27 -7.35
C HIS A 438 5.39 9.89 -8.01
N CYS A 439 5.17 8.83 -7.22
CA CYS A 439 5.20 7.47 -7.74
C CYS A 439 3.93 6.67 -7.37
N SER A 440 3.52 5.75 -8.25
CA SER A 440 2.41 4.82 -8.05
C SER A 440 2.94 3.42 -7.73
N PHE A 441 2.63 2.91 -6.54
CA PHE A 441 3.08 1.60 -6.04
C PHE A 441 2.05 1.03 -5.05
N ASP A 442 2.18 -0.25 -4.70
CA ASP A 442 1.22 -1.02 -3.91
C ASP A 442 1.73 -1.35 -2.49
N GLY A 443 3.01 -1.15 -2.20
CA GLY A 443 3.57 -1.38 -0.88
C GLY A 443 4.94 -0.75 -0.66
N ILE A 444 5.46 -0.92 0.56
CA ILE A 444 6.82 -0.53 0.95
C ILE A 444 7.52 -1.78 1.45
N LEU A 445 8.73 -2.02 0.96
CA LEU A 445 9.70 -2.89 1.60
C LEU A 445 10.70 -2.02 2.36
N PHE A 446 10.64 -2.08 3.69
CA PHE A 446 11.64 -1.46 4.54
C PHE A 446 12.91 -2.34 4.53
N HIS A 447 14.03 -1.74 4.20
CA HIS A 447 15.34 -2.40 4.11
C HIS A 447 15.81 -2.95 5.48
N ASP A 448 16.83 -3.79 5.47
CA ASP A 448 17.42 -4.44 6.65
C ASP A 448 18.40 -3.55 7.42
N ASP A 449 18.61 -2.31 6.97
CA ASP A 449 19.45 -1.30 7.62
C ASP A 449 18.91 -0.79 8.97
N GLY A 450 17.64 -1.05 9.28
CA GLY A 450 16.99 -0.73 10.56
C GLY A 450 17.46 -1.60 11.72
N ILE A 451 18.76 -1.70 11.96
CA ILE A 451 19.36 -2.45 13.05
C ILE A 451 20.14 -1.53 13.98
N LEU A 452 20.26 -1.94 15.24
CA LEU A 452 21.14 -1.32 16.23
C LEU A 452 21.81 -2.43 17.04
N SER A 453 23.15 -2.41 17.08
CA SER A 453 23.91 -3.40 17.85
C SER A 453 23.68 -3.23 19.35
N ASP A 454 24.17 -4.15 20.16
CA ASP A 454 24.16 -3.98 21.62
C ASP A 454 25.10 -2.84 22.05
N TYR A 455 25.98 -2.32 21.19
CA TYR A 455 26.84 -1.16 21.47
C TYR A 455 26.27 0.16 20.94
N GLU A 456 25.07 0.14 20.38
CA GLU A 456 24.42 1.27 19.70
C GLU A 456 22.94 1.40 20.15
N ASP A 457 22.31 2.56 20.02
CA ASP A 457 22.87 3.88 19.76
C ASP A 457 23.23 4.54 21.10
N VAL A 458 24.47 5.00 21.24
CA VAL A 458 24.95 5.70 22.45
C VAL A 458 25.14 7.19 22.24
N SER A 459 24.52 7.75 21.19
CA SER A 459 24.48 9.19 20.99
C SER A 459 23.84 9.89 22.21
N PRO A 460 24.21 11.15 22.52
CA PRO A 460 23.64 11.86 23.66
C PRO A 460 22.11 11.93 23.64
N VAL A 461 21.50 12.02 22.45
CA VAL A 461 20.05 12.03 22.27
C VAL A 461 19.46 10.66 22.59
N ALA A 462 20.07 9.57 22.13
CA ALA A 462 19.61 8.21 22.41
C ALA A 462 19.70 7.84 23.90
N LEU A 463 20.79 8.22 24.58
CA LEU A 463 20.95 7.97 26.02
C LEU A 463 19.98 8.80 26.86
N ALA A 464 19.76 10.07 26.50
CA ALA A 464 18.74 10.90 27.14
C ALA A 464 17.34 10.29 26.97
N TYR A 465 16.98 9.90 25.75
CA TYR A 465 15.71 9.24 25.45
C TYR A 465 15.55 7.93 26.23
N THR A 466 16.60 7.12 26.31
CA THR A 466 16.63 5.86 27.07
C THR A 466 16.24 6.07 28.54
N LYS A 467 16.70 7.16 29.15
CA LYS A 467 16.35 7.49 30.54
C LYS A 467 14.99 8.14 30.70
N GLU A 468 14.68 9.11 29.86
CA GLU A 468 13.47 9.91 30.00
C GLU A 468 12.21 9.14 29.56
N ALA A 469 12.28 8.41 28.44
CA ALA A 469 11.14 7.69 27.88
C ALA A 469 11.03 6.25 28.41
N TRP A 470 12.15 5.56 28.64
CA TRP A 470 12.13 4.13 29.02
C TRP A 470 12.46 3.88 30.49
N GLY A 471 12.92 4.91 31.22
CA GLY A 471 13.30 4.76 32.63
C GLY A 471 14.51 3.86 32.85
N LEU A 472 15.31 3.61 31.80
CA LEU A 472 16.55 2.85 31.88
C LEU A 472 17.74 3.78 32.18
N PRO A 473 18.91 3.25 32.61
CA PRO A 473 20.10 4.07 32.80
C PRO A 473 20.55 4.77 31.51
N ASP A 474 21.10 5.98 31.63
CA ASP A 474 21.73 6.75 30.54
C ASP A 474 23.26 6.50 30.44
N GLN A 475 23.78 5.53 31.19
CA GLN A 475 25.20 5.17 31.19
C GLN A 475 25.40 3.80 30.53
N PHE A 476 26.28 3.73 29.54
CA PHE A 476 26.55 2.51 28.78
C PHE A 476 26.89 1.31 29.68
N GLU A 477 27.78 1.51 30.65
CA GLU A 477 28.22 0.44 31.56
C GLU A 477 27.07 -0.12 32.40
N GLN A 478 26.08 0.71 32.75
CA GLN A 478 24.90 0.27 33.48
C GLN A 478 23.91 -0.47 32.58
N LEU A 479 23.73 -0.01 31.33
CA LEU A 479 22.96 -0.71 30.31
C LEU A 479 23.55 -2.09 30.00
N HIS A 480 24.88 -2.20 30.07
CA HIS A 480 25.63 -3.44 29.81
C HIS A 480 25.89 -4.32 31.04
N ALA A 481 25.50 -3.88 32.24
CA ALA A 481 25.83 -4.57 33.48
C ALA A 481 25.28 -6.00 33.57
N THR A 482 24.16 -6.29 32.91
CA THR A 482 23.54 -7.63 32.88
C THR A 482 22.91 -7.92 31.52
N SER A 483 22.82 -9.19 31.13
CA SER A 483 22.07 -9.58 29.90
C SER A 483 20.59 -9.19 29.99
N LYS A 484 19.98 -9.24 31.19
CA LYS A 484 18.60 -8.77 31.36
C LYS A 484 18.45 -7.28 31.00
N MET A 485 19.41 -6.45 31.38
CA MET A 485 19.39 -5.02 31.07
C MET A 485 19.62 -4.77 29.57
N ARG A 486 20.60 -5.44 28.96
CA ARG A 486 20.84 -5.33 27.50
C ARG A 486 19.63 -5.76 26.70
N MET A 487 19.00 -6.88 27.06
CA MET A 487 17.78 -7.35 26.41
C MET A 487 16.62 -6.36 26.57
N ALA A 488 16.41 -5.81 27.77
CA ALA A 488 15.36 -4.80 27.98
C ALA A 488 15.60 -3.56 27.11
N TRP A 489 16.84 -3.07 27.04
CA TRP A 489 17.21 -1.95 26.17
C TRP A 489 17.02 -2.29 24.69
N ALA A 490 17.42 -3.49 24.26
CA ALA A 490 17.24 -3.95 22.88
C ALA A 490 15.77 -4.09 22.46
N GLN A 491 14.89 -4.56 23.34
CA GLN A 491 13.45 -4.63 23.08
C GLN A 491 12.85 -3.23 22.86
N HIS A 492 13.30 -2.24 23.63
CA HIS A 492 12.91 -0.85 23.42
C HIS A 492 13.42 -0.28 22.10
N LYS A 493 14.67 -0.59 21.72
CA LYS A 493 15.23 -0.22 20.40
C LYS A 493 14.43 -0.84 19.25
N THR A 494 14.12 -2.13 19.34
CA THR A 494 13.31 -2.85 18.35
C THR A 494 11.95 -2.17 18.15
N GLU A 495 11.26 -1.88 19.26
CA GLU A 495 9.95 -1.23 19.22
C GLU A 495 10.03 0.20 18.65
N LEU A 496 11.07 0.97 18.98
CA LEU A 496 11.26 2.32 18.45
C LEU A 496 11.42 2.31 16.92
N ILE A 497 12.22 1.40 16.37
CA ILE A 497 12.42 1.30 14.92
C ILE A 497 11.12 0.86 14.23
N ASN A 498 10.36 -0.06 14.84
CA ASN A 498 9.06 -0.47 14.32
C ASN A 498 8.06 0.69 14.30
N GLN A 499 7.94 1.44 15.39
CA GLN A 499 7.09 2.64 15.48
C GLN A 499 7.52 3.70 14.48
N PHE A 500 8.82 3.86 14.24
CA PHE A 500 9.30 4.76 13.20
C PHE A 500 8.86 4.31 11.81
N THR A 501 8.98 3.02 11.46
CA THR A 501 8.45 2.53 10.18
C THR A 501 6.93 2.62 10.07
N ASP A 502 6.18 2.51 11.18
CA ASP A 502 4.74 2.78 11.20
C ASP A 502 4.42 4.25 10.90
N GLU A 503 5.23 5.18 11.42
CA GLU A 503 5.14 6.60 11.10
C GLU A 503 5.37 6.83 9.60
N LEU A 504 6.44 6.26 9.04
CA LEU A 504 6.76 6.35 7.61
C LEU A 504 5.61 5.80 6.74
N ALA A 505 5.10 4.60 7.06
CA ALA A 505 3.98 4.00 6.35
C ALA A 505 2.71 4.85 6.46
N SER A 506 2.45 5.45 7.62
CA SER A 506 1.30 6.35 7.84
C SER A 506 1.37 7.60 6.98
N ARG A 507 2.57 8.18 6.82
CA ARG A 507 2.79 9.33 5.91
C ARG A 507 2.58 8.95 4.45
N VAL A 508 3.07 7.78 4.03
CA VAL A 508 2.80 7.27 2.67
C VAL A 508 1.31 7.04 2.43
N ARG A 509 0.57 6.51 3.42
CA ARG A 509 -0.88 6.25 3.32
C ARG A 509 -1.73 7.51 3.12
N ILE A 510 -1.20 8.71 3.37
CA ILE A 510 -1.87 9.97 2.99
C ILE A 510 -2.05 10.04 1.47
N TYR A 511 -1.02 9.64 0.71
CA TYR A 511 -0.99 9.69 -0.74
C TYR A 511 -1.36 8.36 -1.41
N ARG A 512 -1.10 7.24 -0.71
CA ARG A 512 -1.35 5.87 -1.17
C ARG A 512 -2.03 5.03 -0.07
N PRO A 513 -3.33 5.24 0.20
CA PRO A 513 -4.02 4.63 1.35
C PRO A 513 -4.00 3.11 1.39
N GLY A 514 -3.93 2.46 0.23
CA GLY A 514 -3.97 1.00 0.09
C GLY A 514 -2.65 0.28 0.31
N ILE A 515 -1.55 0.99 0.58
CA ILE A 515 -0.22 0.35 0.64
C ILE A 515 -0.11 -0.71 1.74
N LYS A 516 0.62 -1.77 1.39
CA LYS A 516 1.06 -2.82 2.30
C LYS A 516 2.49 -2.60 2.76
N THR A 517 2.84 -3.09 3.96
CA THR A 517 4.19 -2.99 4.50
C THR A 517 4.86 -4.35 4.59
N ALA A 518 6.09 -4.42 4.11
CA ALA A 518 7.01 -5.53 4.33
C ALA A 518 8.31 -4.98 4.94
N ARG A 519 9.02 -5.78 5.72
CA ARG A 519 10.35 -5.42 6.21
C ARG A 519 11.28 -6.61 6.17
N ASN A 520 12.51 -6.39 5.70
CA ASN A 520 13.57 -7.39 5.74
C ASN A 520 13.89 -7.76 7.19
N PHE A 521 14.10 -9.06 7.41
CA PHE A 521 14.34 -9.64 8.72
C PHE A 521 15.46 -10.65 8.64
N TYR A 522 16.53 -10.41 9.40
CA TYR A 522 17.66 -11.34 9.49
C TYR A 522 17.20 -12.68 10.06
N ALA A 523 17.75 -13.79 9.57
CA ALA A 523 17.28 -15.10 10.01
C ALA A 523 17.69 -15.44 11.46
N LEU A 524 18.80 -14.87 11.95
CA LEU A 524 19.32 -15.19 13.28
C LEU A 524 18.36 -14.82 14.43
N PRO A 525 17.75 -13.60 14.49
CA PRO A 525 16.73 -13.29 15.50
C PRO A 525 15.51 -14.22 15.54
N LEU A 526 15.19 -14.92 14.44
CA LEU A 526 14.15 -15.97 14.48
C LEU A 526 14.68 -17.24 15.15
N LEU A 527 15.85 -17.72 14.72
CA LEU A 527 16.42 -19.00 15.15
C LEU A 527 16.98 -18.93 16.58
N LYS A 528 17.50 -17.78 16.97
CA LYS A 528 18.15 -17.50 18.25
C LYS A 528 17.62 -16.17 18.80
N PRO A 529 16.42 -16.13 19.39
CA PRO A 529 15.77 -14.89 19.81
C PRO A 529 16.58 -13.96 20.74
N TYR A 530 17.57 -14.49 21.45
CA TYR A 530 18.48 -13.67 22.26
C TYR A 530 19.38 -12.74 21.42
N SER A 531 19.53 -12.98 20.12
CA SER A 531 20.24 -12.08 19.21
C SER A 531 19.50 -10.78 18.94
N GLU A 532 18.26 -10.63 19.40
CA GLU A 532 17.60 -9.32 19.47
C GLU A 532 18.49 -8.28 20.16
N GLU A 533 19.34 -8.68 21.12
CA GLU A 533 20.31 -7.80 21.80
C GLU A 533 21.16 -6.96 20.82
N TRP A 534 21.58 -7.53 19.69
CA TRP A 534 22.48 -6.87 18.73
C TRP A 534 21.93 -6.73 17.31
N TYR A 535 20.67 -7.10 17.08
CA TYR A 535 19.96 -6.79 15.84
C TYR A 535 18.88 -5.73 16.02
N ALA A 536 18.35 -5.56 17.23
CA ALA A 536 17.12 -4.79 17.46
C ALA A 536 15.97 -5.23 16.52
N GLN A 537 15.85 -6.55 16.33
CA GLN A 537 14.78 -7.18 15.57
C GLN A 537 14.14 -8.31 16.36
N SER A 538 12.81 -8.37 16.35
CA SER A 538 12.04 -9.39 17.05
C SER A 538 10.93 -9.92 16.15
N PHE A 539 10.95 -11.20 15.80
CA PHE A 539 9.98 -11.78 14.87
C PHE A 539 8.54 -11.60 15.35
N LYS A 540 8.31 -11.72 16.66
CA LYS A 540 6.99 -11.49 17.27
C LYS A 540 6.53 -10.04 17.11
N SER A 541 7.42 -9.07 17.34
CA SER A 541 7.07 -7.66 17.17
C SER A 541 6.83 -7.35 15.68
N PHE A 542 7.69 -7.84 14.77
CA PHE A 542 7.52 -7.64 13.33
C PHE A 542 6.16 -8.16 12.81
N LEU A 543 5.70 -9.33 13.29
CA LEU A 543 4.37 -9.85 12.97
C LEU A 543 3.23 -8.94 13.44
N ALA A 544 3.43 -8.06 14.41
CA ALA A 544 2.44 -7.09 14.86
C ALA A 544 2.43 -5.80 14.01
N HIS A 545 3.58 -5.35 13.51
CA HIS A 545 3.73 -4.06 12.81
C HIS A 545 3.57 -4.14 11.29
N TYR A 546 4.04 -5.22 10.65
CA TYR A 546 4.10 -5.30 9.19
C TYR A 546 3.02 -6.19 8.61
N ASP A 547 2.51 -5.90 7.41
CA ASP A 547 1.66 -6.85 6.68
C ASP A 547 2.45 -8.13 6.35
N TYR A 548 3.73 -8.00 6.02
CA TYR A 548 4.65 -9.09 5.74
C TYR A 548 6.01 -8.96 6.45
N VAL A 549 6.61 -10.09 6.82
CA VAL A 549 7.99 -10.19 7.30
C VAL A 549 8.80 -10.90 6.24
N ALA A 550 9.73 -10.19 5.61
CA ALA A 550 10.59 -10.73 4.56
C ALA A 550 11.86 -11.32 5.20
N ILE A 551 11.83 -12.61 5.51
CA ILE A 551 12.98 -13.27 6.14
C ILE A 551 14.00 -13.59 5.06
N GLU A 552 15.24 -13.15 5.28
CA GLU A 552 16.41 -13.48 4.47
C GLU A 552 16.78 -14.95 4.67
N ALA A 553 16.05 -15.83 3.98
CA ALA A 553 16.21 -17.28 4.01
C ALA A 553 17.39 -17.72 3.14
N MET A 554 18.57 -17.16 3.43
CA MET A 554 19.77 -17.20 2.60
C MET A 554 20.86 -18.06 3.27
N PRO A 555 20.80 -19.40 3.16
CA PRO A 555 21.67 -20.29 3.94
C PRO A 555 23.16 -20.18 3.60
N PHE A 556 23.54 -19.69 2.42
CA PHE A 556 24.95 -19.50 2.08
C PHE A 556 25.49 -18.16 2.58
N MET A 557 24.64 -17.13 2.65
CA MET A 557 24.95 -15.88 3.34
C MET A 557 25.17 -16.11 4.83
N GLU A 558 24.32 -16.95 5.44
CA GLU A 558 24.36 -17.36 6.85
C GLU A 558 25.37 -18.48 7.14
N GLU A 559 26.15 -18.91 6.14
CA GLU A 559 27.18 -19.97 6.26
C GLU A 559 26.67 -21.26 6.90
N ALA A 560 25.42 -21.63 6.63
CA ALA A 560 24.80 -22.81 7.20
C ALA A 560 25.53 -24.08 6.75
N GLU A 561 26.07 -24.84 7.71
CA GLU A 561 26.76 -26.13 7.45
C GLU A 561 25.87 -27.11 6.65
N ASN A 562 24.56 -27.10 6.93
CA ASN A 562 23.57 -27.88 6.21
C ASN A 562 22.39 -26.98 5.78
N PRO A 563 22.43 -26.41 4.57
CA PRO A 563 21.41 -25.47 4.07
C PRO A 563 19.98 -26.01 4.16
N LYS A 564 19.77 -27.29 3.84
CA LYS A 564 18.44 -27.92 3.88
C LYS A 564 17.90 -28.03 5.30
N GLN A 565 18.74 -28.45 6.24
CA GLN A 565 18.34 -28.55 7.65
C GLN A 565 18.08 -27.17 8.25
N TRP A 566 18.92 -26.19 7.92
CA TRP A 566 18.79 -24.81 8.37
C TRP A 566 17.47 -24.18 7.89
N LEU A 567 17.15 -24.27 6.59
CA LEU A 567 15.87 -23.80 6.03
C LEU A 567 14.68 -24.51 6.67
N THR A 568 14.79 -25.82 6.90
CA THR A 568 13.73 -26.59 7.59
C THR A 568 13.48 -26.05 8.99
N GLN A 569 14.54 -25.73 9.73
CA GLN A 569 14.44 -25.18 11.08
C GLN A 569 13.84 -23.76 11.05
N LEU A 570 14.21 -22.94 10.06
CA LEU A 570 13.69 -21.59 9.89
C LEU A 570 12.17 -21.60 9.72
N VAL A 571 11.65 -22.35 8.73
CA VAL A 571 10.20 -22.43 8.45
C VAL A 571 9.45 -23.00 9.66
N LYS A 572 9.97 -24.08 10.28
CA LYS A 572 9.34 -24.66 11.47
C LYS A 572 9.32 -23.71 12.66
N THR A 573 10.30 -22.82 12.78
CA THR A 573 10.36 -21.83 13.88
C THR A 573 9.40 -20.69 13.62
N ALA A 574 9.32 -20.17 12.40
CA ALA A 574 8.29 -19.20 11.99
C ALA A 574 6.88 -19.73 12.27
N ALA A 575 6.62 -21.01 11.91
CA ALA A 575 5.33 -21.66 12.10
C ALA A 575 4.86 -21.80 13.56
N LYS A 576 5.74 -21.60 14.55
CA LYS A 576 5.37 -21.62 15.97
C LYS A 576 4.62 -20.36 16.39
N GLN A 577 4.74 -19.25 15.65
CA GLN A 577 4.01 -18.02 15.94
C GLN A 577 2.65 -18.02 15.23
N PRO A 578 1.59 -17.48 15.86
CA PRO A 578 0.34 -17.17 15.17
C PRO A 578 0.61 -16.30 13.93
N ASP A 579 -0.04 -16.62 12.82
CA ASP A 579 0.17 -15.98 11.51
C ASP A 579 1.60 -16.04 10.95
N GLY A 580 2.53 -16.75 11.59
CA GLY A 580 3.94 -16.81 11.19
C GLY A 580 4.12 -17.20 9.72
N LEU A 581 3.54 -18.32 9.27
CA LEU A 581 3.61 -18.72 7.86
C LEU A 581 2.72 -17.87 6.92
N LYS A 582 1.68 -17.23 7.46
CA LYS A 582 0.72 -16.42 6.69
C LYS A 582 1.29 -15.04 6.36
N LYS A 583 2.18 -14.50 7.19
CA LYS A 583 2.78 -13.17 7.02
C LYS A 583 4.26 -13.23 6.63
N THR A 584 4.90 -14.39 6.65
CA THR A 584 6.32 -14.50 6.30
C THR A 584 6.52 -14.74 4.81
N VAL A 585 7.31 -13.88 4.17
CA VAL A 585 7.93 -14.13 2.86
C VAL A 585 9.32 -14.70 3.12
N PHE A 586 9.60 -15.91 2.63
CA PHE A 586 10.94 -16.51 2.73
C PHE A 586 11.74 -16.17 1.48
N GLU A 587 12.82 -15.40 1.63
CA GLU A 587 13.60 -14.86 0.52
C GLU A 587 14.88 -15.68 0.31
N LEU A 588 14.95 -16.37 -0.82
CA LEU A 588 16.13 -17.15 -1.20
C LEU A 588 17.17 -16.25 -1.89
N GLN A 589 18.44 -16.60 -1.75
CA GLN A 589 19.50 -15.96 -2.53
C GLN A 589 19.69 -16.67 -3.88
N SER A 590 19.88 -15.90 -4.96
CA SER A 590 20.25 -16.44 -6.29
C SER A 590 21.75 -16.36 -6.57
N ILE A 591 22.50 -15.61 -5.73
CA ILE A 591 23.95 -15.45 -5.74
C ILE A 591 24.50 -15.77 -4.35
N ASN A 592 25.71 -16.34 -4.28
CA ASN A 592 26.48 -16.43 -3.05
C ASN A 592 27.28 -15.14 -2.86
N TRP A 593 26.79 -14.25 -1.98
CA TRP A 593 27.40 -12.94 -1.70
C TRP A 593 28.87 -13.00 -1.23
N LYS A 594 29.31 -14.11 -0.62
CA LYS A 594 30.72 -14.26 -0.20
C LYS A 594 31.66 -14.59 -1.35
N THR A 595 31.17 -15.32 -2.36
CA THR A 595 32.01 -15.79 -3.48
C THR A 595 31.72 -15.07 -4.79
N GLY A 596 30.64 -14.29 -4.86
CA GLY A 596 30.11 -13.70 -6.09
C GLY A 596 29.56 -14.72 -7.09
N GLN A 597 29.50 -16.01 -6.73
CA GLN A 597 29.08 -17.07 -7.65
C GLN A 597 27.56 -17.25 -7.65
N LYS A 598 27.00 -17.52 -8.83
CA LYS A 598 25.59 -17.90 -9.00
C LYS A 598 25.29 -19.16 -8.19
N ILE A 599 24.13 -19.19 -7.52
CA ILE A 599 23.61 -20.43 -6.93
C ILE A 599 23.19 -21.37 -8.08
N PRO A 600 23.71 -22.61 -8.14
CA PRO A 600 23.34 -23.56 -9.18
C PRO A 600 21.83 -23.84 -9.17
N MET A 601 21.18 -23.83 -10.33
CA MET A 601 19.72 -24.03 -10.42
C MET A 601 19.19 -25.27 -9.71
N PRO A 602 19.84 -26.46 -9.76
CA PRO A 602 19.36 -27.61 -8.99
C PRO A 602 19.33 -27.38 -7.47
N VAL A 603 20.25 -26.56 -6.95
CA VAL A 603 20.30 -26.18 -5.54
C VAL A 603 19.18 -25.19 -5.24
N PHE A 604 19.03 -24.14 -6.06
CA PHE A 604 17.98 -23.13 -5.91
C PHE A 604 16.57 -23.77 -5.94
N ILE A 605 16.29 -24.60 -6.95
CA ILE A 605 15.02 -25.33 -7.08
C ILE A 605 14.81 -26.26 -5.88
N GLY A 606 15.86 -26.96 -5.43
CA GLY A 606 15.79 -27.82 -4.26
C GLY A 606 15.40 -27.08 -2.97
N GLN A 607 15.86 -25.84 -2.80
CA GLN A 607 15.47 -24.97 -1.68
C GLN A 607 14.03 -24.48 -1.83
N LEU A 608 13.64 -24.09 -3.04
CA LEU A 608 12.29 -23.62 -3.34
C LEU A 608 11.22 -24.68 -3.07
N GLU A 609 11.42 -25.90 -3.59
CA GLU A 609 10.50 -27.03 -3.38
C GLU A 609 10.46 -27.47 -1.91
N LEU A 610 11.57 -27.31 -1.19
CA LEU A 610 11.61 -27.54 0.26
C LEU A 610 10.70 -26.55 1.00
N LEU A 611 10.80 -25.24 0.70
CA LEU A 611 9.96 -24.22 1.34
C LEU A 611 8.47 -24.51 1.11
N LYS A 612 8.09 -24.80 -0.15
CA LYS A 612 6.71 -25.17 -0.49
C LYS A 612 6.23 -26.40 0.30
N LYS A 613 7.05 -27.46 0.35
CA LYS A 613 6.74 -28.69 1.09
C LYS A 613 6.55 -28.45 2.59
N LEU A 614 7.22 -27.45 3.15
CA LEU A 614 7.10 -27.06 4.56
C LEU A 614 5.93 -26.12 4.84
N GLY A 615 5.14 -25.75 3.83
CA GLY A 615 3.97 -24.89 3.97
C GLY A 615 4.26 -23.39 3.89
N ALA A 616 5.44 -22.98 3.39
CA ALA A 616 5.72 -21.57 3.12
C ALA A 616 4.85 -21.10 1.93
N GLY A 617 3.83 -20.30 2.23
CA GLY A 617 2.91 -19.75 1.23
C GLY A 617 3.53 -18.64 0.39
N HIS A 618 4.34 -17.78 1.01
CA HIS A 618 4.98 -16.63 0.37
C HIS A 618 6.49 -16.88 0.23
N ILE A 619 7.01 -16.72 -0.98
CA ILE A 619 8.41 -17.00 -1.30
C ILE A 619 8.92 -15.89 -2.22
N GLY A 620 10.11 -15.37 -1.92
CA GLY A 620 10.82 -14.40 -2.73
C GLY A 620 12.23 -14.87 -3.08
N TYR A 621 12.92 -14.13 -3.94
CA TYR A 621 14.35 -14.28 -4.12
C TYR A 621 15.05 -12.98 -4.52
N TYR A 622 16.36 -12.90 -4.25
CA TYR A 622 17.22 -11.78 -4.61
C TYR A 622 18.65 -12.25 -4.99
N PRO A 623 19.32 -11.64 -5.99
CA PRO A 623 18.76 -10.75 -7.03
C PRO A 623 18.10 -11.48 -8.20
N ASP A 624 17.28 -10.76 -8.97
CA ASP A 624 16.94 -11.15 -10.34
C ASP A 624 17.88 -10.44 -11.32
N ASN A 625 18.53 -11.22 -12.20
CA ASN A 625 19.38 -10.69 -13.25
C ASN A 625 18.85 -11.14 -14.61
N VAL A 626 18.18 -10.21 -15.31
CA VAL A 626 17.60 -10.44 -16.63
C VAL A 626 18.66 -10.69 -17.71
N PHE A 627 19.79 -10.00 -17.64
CA PHE A 627 20.82 -10.04 -18.68
C PHE A 627 21.59 -11.35 -18.70
N GLU A 628 21.67 -12.02 -17.55
CA GLU A 628 22.36 -13.29 -17.40
C GLU A 628 21.42 -14.50 -17.29
N ASP A 629 20.10 -14.28 -17.41
CA ASP A 629 19.05 -15.27 -17.17
C ASP A 629 19.27 -16.05 -15.86
N GLN A 630 19.45 -15.31 -14.75
CA GLN A 630 19.77 -15.87 -13.44
C GLN A 630 18.82 -15.30 -12.36
N PRO A 631 18.03 -16.15 -11.66
CA PRO A 631 17.82 -17.58 -11.92
C PRO A 631 17.20 -17.86 -13.30
N ARG A 632 17.44 -19.03 -13.89
CA ARG A 632 16.95 -19.34 -15.26
C ARG A 632 15.42 -19.26 -15.36
N LEU A 633 14.90 -18.44 -16.27
CA LEU A 633 13.46 -18.14 -16.41
C LEU A 633 12.62 -19.41 -16.62
N ALA A 634 13.09 -20.33 -17.48
CA ALA A 634 12.38 -21.58 -17.75
C ALA A 634 12.17 -22.44 -16.48
N ASP A 635 13.13 -22.40 -15.55
CA ASP A 635 12.98 -23.11 -14.27
C ASP A 635 12.02 -22.38 -13.34
N LEU A 636 12.06 -21.04 -13.32
CA LEU A 636 11.13 -20.23 -12.54
C LEU A 636 9.68 -20.43 -13.01
N GLN A 637 9.46 -20.52 -14.32
CA GLN A 637 8.15 -20.83 -14.90
C GLN A 637 7.58 -22.17 -14.41
N GLN A 638 8.44 -23.18 -14.28
CA GLN A 638 8.04 -24.51 -13.85
C GLN A 638 7.88 -24.62 -12.33
N HIS A 639 8.76 -23.97 -11.57
CA HIS A 639 8.93 -24.23 -10.14
C HIS A 639 8.55 -23.05 -9.25
N PHE A 640 8.47 -21.82 -9.73
CA PHE A 640 8.21 -20.64 -8.89
C PHE A 640 6.82 -20.03 -9.13
N SER A 641 6.42 -19.93 -10.39
CA SER A 641 5.21 -19.24 -10.85
C SER A 641 3.92 -19.60 -10.13
N LEU A 642 2.99 -18.66 -10.18
CA LEU A 642 1.60 -18.90 -9.82
C LEU A 642 0.81 -19.43 -11.02
N PRO A 643 -0.27 -20.18 -10.81
CA PRO A 643 -1.19 -20.51 -11.89
C PRO A 643 -1.68 -19.22 -12.56
N ILE A 644 -1.69 -19.20 -13.89
CA ILE A 644 -2.32 -18.14 -14.67
C ILE A 644 -3.81 -18.19 -14.36
N GLN A 645 -4.30 -17.24 -13.56
CA GLN A 645 -5.73 -17.07 -13.35
C GLN A 645 -6.31 -16.24 -14.50
N PRO A 646 -7.53 -16.54 -14.97
CA PRO A 646 -8.22 -15.76 -15.99
C PRO A 646 -8.27 -14.27 -15.63
#